data_AF-A0A523YH50-F1
#
_entry.id   AF-A0A523YH50-F1
#
_cell.length_a   1.000
_cell.length_b   1.000
_cell.length_c   1.000
_cell.angle_alpha   90.00
_cell.angle_beta   90.00
_cell.angle_gamma   90.00
#
_symmetry.space_group_name_H-M   'P 1'
#
loop_
_entity.id
_entity.type
_entity.pdbx_description
1 polymer ?
#
loop_
_entity_poly.entity_id
_entity_poly.type
_entity_poly.pdbx_seq_one_letter_code
_entity_poly.pdbx_strand_id
1 'polypeptide(L)'
;MKLDKSLEVAILVSIIATVSFSSLVTIPEQVSAYIPHDPISINGNADFTPANGVTGGSGTPSDPYIIEGWDIEGRIGPFYCIRIYNTDAPFILRNVYAHFVDIDFGCVSISNVSNAVIENTEIVSPGWGLGIGDSHNITIKNSTVSGAWIHDVDIAYSTNITIVNSRIGPNRLGSLISWGCSNVTIKDNIFPGGRVGIELYDETNVEITGNTIASNDGIHLINVSHSNVTGNSVTAWVKNVHLEDSSNITLSENTIIGRHNFTYGAHLENSSSIFLNHNNFMNNTYQALDDLGSENSWDDGYPSGGNYWSNYTGVDQKSGPNQDQPGSDGIGDTPFIIDTNSQDNYPLMTPIGSLAPLIWIKTPTEGEILTTTPTQVYGYAQDRSGKNLERAEVRVNAGPWTDANFFVVWDWTISIDLIPGPNLVEARVWDNTGNSSAIASVNVTYLVSGIVRGRVMSSGGNPIQDAIVRLVEMNDTFQYEDVTNSTGEFQFPDVIPGTYNVTASAPCHLPTVVENVVVSSGIVVDLGDLVLTADNCAPIASFTLTPGAGNITTVFDVDASDSSDFEDPVTALEVRWDWEDDGIWDTAYSTTKSAQHQYPTPADYTIRLEVRDTGGLTNQTTKLVYVRNVPPVARFDITPPTGDTSTTFEVNASASSDLEDPTTALEVRWDWEDDGIWDTAWSMTKTAQHQYANPATYTIRLQIRDTAGLMNFTTRQVVVGHAGNEIPTCTIVTPISGETVSGSYRVSGIATDSDGAIEKVEIRIDWGSWIQATGTTSWVYDWDTTSTWDGPHTIEARSYDGLDLSPIVSVTATVDNAPVPNQPPVCAITAPTLGETVSGTYIIAGTASDPDGNVDKVEVRIDSGGWLVATGTTSWSYDWDTTALSDGQHVIYARSFDGTDYSSEELVIAIVDNTPPPPNEPPTCTMDTPIDGETVSGIYTIAGSASDPDGTIELVEIRIDDVGWVQASGTTSWSYDWNTTVFSDGSHTVYARSYDGTDYSTAVNATVTVDNAPPPQPEPPVCSISSPTPGQMVSGTVEISGTSSDPDGTVQKVEIRIDSGTWIEASGTTTWSYDWNTTNVSDGQHTIYARSYDGALYSTEVNVTVSVDNVAPPEPGGPEGDLHWAWGVSAIVILAIVFASIYILAKRQKEEEGEPPEEPL
;
A
#
# COMPACT_ATOMS: atom_id res chain seq x y z
N MET A 1 -2.36 11.41 -20.03
CA MET A 1 -1.75 10.33 -20.84
C MET A 1 -0.24 10.46 -20.72
N LYS A 2 0.45 9.41 -20.23
CA LYS A 2 1.92 9.31 -20.05
C LYS A 2 2.59 10.31 -19.07
N LEU A 3 3.75 10.00 -18.49
CA LEU A 3 4.27 8.73 -17.91
C LEU A 3 5.51 9.04 -17.00
N ASP A 4 6.04 7.98 -16.38
CA ASP A 4 7.24 7.87 -15.52
C ASP A 4 7.06 8.33 -14.05
N LYS A 5 7.41 7.54 -13.02
CA LYS A 5 8.56 6.63 -12.72
C LYS A 5 9.85 7.37 -12.38
N SER A 6 10.70 6.91 -11.44
CA SER A 6 10.55 6.00 -10.27
C SER A 6 11.87 6.00 -9.48
N LEU A 7 11.85 6.08 -8.14
CA LEU A 7 13.01 5.77 -7.29
C LEU A 7 12.57 5.39 -5.86
N GLU A 8 13.46 4.85 -5.04
CA GLU A 8 13.12 3.81 -4.05
C GLU A 8 13.84 3.94 -2.66
N VAL A 9 13.26 3.28 -1.64
CA VAL A 9 13.89 2.64 -0.45
C VAL A 9 14.25 3.44 0.84
N ALA A 10 13.94 2.79 1.99
CA ALA A 10 14.32 3.03 3.41
C ALA A 10 13.70 4.28 4.11
N ILE A 11 13.44 4.35 5.44
CA ILE A 11 13.99 3.77 6.71
C ILE A 11 12.81 3.70 7.76
N LEU A 12 12.73 2.93 8.87
CA LEU A 12 13.21 1.61 9.36
C LEU A 12 12.73 1.41 10.85
N VAL A 13 12.30 0.20 11.30
CA VAL A 13 12.11 -0.27 12.72
C VAL A 13 11.08 0.48 13.63
N SER A 14 10.04 -0.06 14.29
CA SER A 14 9.56 -1.36 14.83
C SER A 14 9.73 -1.59 16.34
N ILE A 15 8.64 -1.94 17.06
CA ILE A 15 8.58 -3.01 18.11
C ILE A 15 7.12 -3.34 18.50
N ILE A 16 6.75 -4.61 18.29
CA ILE A 16 5.91 -5.55 19.07
C ILE A 16 4.96 -4.99 20.18
N ALA A 17 3.69 -5.41 20.32
CA ALA A 17 2.75 -6.09 19.43
C ALA A 17 1.33 -6.16 20.07
N THR A 18 0.28 -5.85 19.29
CA THR A 18 -1.01 -6.57 19.21
C THR A 18 -1.76 -6.02 18.00
N VAL A 19 -1.59 -6.63 16.83
CA VAL A 19 -2.36 -6.28 15.62
C VAL A 19 -3.13 -7.52 15.19
N SER A 20 -4.43 -7.53 15.45
CA SER A 20 -5.35 -8.52 14.89
C SER A 20 -5.46 -8.25 13.39
N PHE A 21 -4.79 -9.06 12.57
CA PHE A 21 -4.96 -9.03 11.11
C PHE A 21 -6.29 -9.68 10.71
N SER A 22 -7.40 -9.00 11.00
CA SER A 22 -8.70 -9.24 10.36
C SER A 22 -8.79 -8.44 9.05
N SER A 23 -7.78 -8.58 8.20
CA SER A 23 -7.84 -8.10 6.83
C SER A 23 -8.62 -9.11 6.00
N LEU A 24 -9.87 -8.79 5.67
CA LEU A 24 -10.62 -9.49 4.61
C LEU A 24 -9.99 -9.14 3.25
N VAL A 25 -8.80 -9.69 3.01
CA VAL A 25 -8.33 -9.94 1.65
C VAL A 25 -9.28 -10.98 1.08
N THR A 26 -10.05 -10.62 0.06
CA THR A 26 -10.70 -11.59 -0.81
C THR A 26 -9.59 -12.35 -1.53
N ILE A 27 -9.16 -13.47 -0.93
CA ILE A 27 -8.23 -14.41 -1.54
C ILE A 27 -8.90 -14.89 -2.83
N PRO A 28 -8.33 -14.64 -4.03
CA PRO A 28 -8.82 -15.30 -5.23
C PRO A 28 -8.59 -16.79 -5.02
N GLU A 29 -9.68 -17.56 -5.06
CA GLU A 29 -9.76 -19.01 -4.84
C GLU A 29 -8.43 -19.70 -5.13
N GLN A 30 -7.71 -20.10 -4.06
CA GLN A 30 -6.46 -20.82 -4.25
C GLN A 30 -6.80 -22.15 -4.90
N VAL A 31 -6.45 -22.27 -6.19
CA VAL A 31 -6.29 -23.57 -6.82
C VAL A 31 -5.32 -24.35 -5.95
N SER A 32 -5.81 -25.38 -5.27
CA SER A 32 -5.01 -26.15 -4.31
C SER A 32 -3.72 -26.60 -5.00
N ALA A 33 -2.59 -26.37 -4.34
CA ALA A 33 -1.30 -26.89 -4.80
C ALA A 33 -1.22 -28.43 -4.65
N TYR A 34 -2.23 -29.01 -4.00
CA TYR A 34 -2.39 -30.42 -3.73
C TYR A 34 -3.46 -31.04 -4.64
N ILE A 35 -3.35 -32.34 -4.89
CA ILE A 35 -4.24 -33.11 -5.76
C ILE A 35 -5.29 -33.84 -4.90
N PRO A 36 -6.60 -33.71 -5.15
CA PRO A 36 -7.62 -34.46 -4.42
C PRO A 36 -7.42 -35.98 -4.46
N HIS A 37 -7.44 -36.61 -3.28
CA HIS A 37 -7.30 -38.05 -3.09
C HIS A 37 -8.29 -38.56 -2.02
N ASP A 38 -8.88 -39.74 -2.23
CA ASP A 38 -9.77 -40.37 -1.24
C ASP A 38 -9.02 -40.79 0.05
N PRO A 39 -9.71 -40.99 1.18
CA PRO A 39 -9.08 -41.37 2.45
C PRO A 39 -8.13 -42.59 2.36
N ILE A 40 -6.89 -42.41 2.79
CA ILE A 40 -5.81 -43.42 2.68
C ILE A 40 -5.86 -44.41 3.84
N SER A 41 -5.72 -45.71 3.55
CA SER A 41 -5.71 -46.77 4.56
C SER A 41 -4.64 -47.83 4.27
N ILE A 42 -3.60 -47.89 5.11
CA ILE A 42 -2.43 -48.76 4.95
C ILE A 42 -2.31 -49.69 6.16
N ASN A 43 -2.51 -50.99 5.97
CA ASN A 43 -2.44 -52.02 7.02
C ASN A 43 -1.23 -52.93 6.81
N GLY A 44 -0.04 -52.37 7.08
CA GLY A 44 1.24 -53.05 6.93
C GLY A 44 1.90 -52.86 5.57
N ASN A 45 3.14 -53.34 5.46
CA ASN A 45 4.09 -52.98 4.40
C ASN A 45 3.62 -53.27 2.96
N ALA A 46 2.66 -54.18 2.77
CA ALA A 46 2.14 -54.55 1.45
C ALA A 46 1.12 -53.54 0.89
N ASP A 47 0.51 -52.72 1.74
CA ASP A 47 -0.55 -51.78 1.34
C ASP A 47 0.00 -50.42 0.87
N PHE A 48 1.33 -50.20 0.97
CA PHE A 48 2.02 -49.06 0.37
C PHE A 48 2.02 -49.19 -1.16
N THR A 49 0.95 -48.69 -1.76
CA THR A 49 0.67 -48.75 -3.19
C THR A 49 0.22 -47.39 -3.72
N PRO A 50 0.30 -47.12 -5.04
CA PRO A 50 -0.19 -45.87 -5.61
C PRO A 50 -1.67 -45.57 -5.36
N ALA A 51 -2.50 -46.60 -5.10
CA ALA A 51 -3.91 -46.43 -4.74
C ALA A 51 -4.11 -45.96 -3.28
N ASN A 52 -3.07 -46.06 -2.44
CA ASN A 52 -2.98 -45.53 -1.09
C ASN A 52 -2.03 -44.31 -1.04
N GLY A 53 -2.04 -43.49 -2.09
CA GLY A 53 -1.28 -42.24 -2.16
C GLY A 53 0.25 -42.37 -2.21
N VAL A 54 0.83 -43.56 -2.44
CA VAL A 54 2.29 -43.69 -2.51
C VAL A 54 2.81 -43.18 -3.87
N THR A 55 3.54 -42.06 -3.85
CA THR A 55 4.13 -41.41 -5.02
C THR A 55 5.50 -41.96 -5.40
N GLY A 56 6.23 -42.54 -4.44
CA GLY A 56 7.58 -43.06 -4.67
C GLY A 56 8.18 -43.83 -3.50
N GLY A 57 9.46 -44.19 -3.65
CA GLY A 57 10.22 -44.96 -2.67
C GLY A 57 9.94 -46.47 -2.65
N SER A 58 10.74 -47.21 -1.88
CA SER A 58 10.70 -48.68 -1.79
C SER A 58 10.50 -49.23 -0.38
N GLY A 59 10.25 -48.36 0.61
CA GLY A 59 10.05 -48.76 2.00
C GLY A 59 11.33 -49.24 2.70
N THR A 60 12.49 -48.71 2.30
CA THR A 60 13.78 -49.03 2.93
C THR A 60 14.33 -47.83 3.70
N PRO A 61 15.21 -47.99 4.71
CA PRO A 61 15.77 -46.85 5.46
C PRO A 61 16.59 -45.85 4.61
N SER A 62 17.00 -46.23 3.41
CA SER A 62 17.70 -45.37 2.43
C SER A 62 16.79 -44.81 1.34
N ASP A 63 15.58 -45.33 1.21
CA ASP A 63 14.59 -45.03 0.18
C ASP A 63 13.19 -45.34 0.74
N PRO A 64 12.70 -44.52 1.70
CA PRO A 64 11.43 -44.75 2.39
C PRO A 64 10.25 -44.52 1.44
N TYR A 65 9.09 -45.13 1.70
CA TYR A 65 7.89 -44.83 0.92
C TYR A 65 7.51 -43.35 1.07
N ILE A 66 7.06 -42.72 -0.02
CA ILE A 66 6.70 -41.30 -0.06
C ILE A 66 5.20 -41.18 -0.31
N ILE A 67 4.51 -40.41 0.53
CA ILE A 67 3.12 -40.00 0.37
C ILE A 67 3.13 -38.47 0.35
N GLU A 68 2.92 -37.86 -0.81
CA GLU A 68 3.07 -36.41 -0.98
C GLU A 68 2.11 -35.78 -1.99
N GLY A 69 1.85 -34.48 -1.84
CA GLY A 69 1.13 -33.68 -2.81
C GLY A 69 -0.39 -33.87 -2.80
N TRP A 70 -0.95 -34.51 -1.77
CA TRP A 70 -2.37 -34.86 -1.71
C TRP A 70 -3.21 -33.89 -0.88
N ASP A 71 -4.43 -33.68 -1.35
CA ASP A 71 -5.53 -32.99 -0.69
C ASP A 71 -6.53 -34.06 -0.26
N ILE A 72 -6.69 -34.29 1.05
CA ILE A 72 -7.39 -35.46 1.58
C ILE A 72 -8.52 -35.03 2.52
N GLU A 73 -9.73 -34.94 1.95
CA GLU A 73 -10.96 -34.76 2.71
C GLU A 73 -11.40 -36.08 3.37
N GLY A 74 -11.48 -36.07 4.69
CA GLY A 74 -12.00 -37.19 5.48
C GLY A 74 -13.50 -37.37 5.34
N ARG A 75 -13.94 -38.61 5.05
CA ARG A 75 -15.35 -38.95 4.79
C ARG A 75 -16.03 -39.61 5.98
N ILE A 76 -17.35 -39.38 6.13
CA ILE A 76 -18.22 -40.16 7.02
C ILE A 76 -18.26 -41.61 6.52
N GLY A 77 -17.89 -42.58 7.37
CA GLY A 77 -17.78 -44.00 7.00
C GLY A 77 -16.43 -44.62 7.37
N PRO A 78 -15.31 -44.19 6.75
CA PRO A 78 -13.97 -44.57 7.22
C PRO A 78 -13.61 -43.94 8.58
N PHE A 79 -14.05 -42.70 8.83
CA PHE A 79 -13.72 -41.92 10.04
C PHE A 79 -12.22 -41.59 10.19
N TYR A 80 -11.53 -41.38 9.08
CA TYR A 80 -10.17 -40.83 8.98
C TYR A 80 -9.98 -40.11 7.63
N CYS A 81 -8.99 -39.21 7.58
CA CYS A 81 -8.35 -38.75 6.34
C CYS A 81 -7.26 -39.76 5.93
N ILE A 82 -6.35 -40.09 6.87
CA ILE A 82 -5.21 -40.98 6.66
C ILE A 82 -5.10 -41.94 7.85
N ARG A 83 -4.99 -43.24 7.59
CA ARG A 83 -4.76 -44.27 8.61
C ARG A 83 -3.64 -45.22 8.20
N ILE A 84 -2.54 -45.22 8.96
CA ILE A 84 -1.38 -46.08 8.71
C ILE A 84 -1.10 -46.93 9.95
N TYR A 85 -1.08 -48.24 9.81
CA TYR A 85 -0.96 -49.14 10.96
C TYR A 85 -0.29 -50.48 10.63
N ASN A 86 0.25 -51.16 11.64
CA ASN A 86 0.92 -52.47 11.54
C ASN A 86 2.12 -52.53 10.58
N THR A 87 2.92 -51.46 10.44
CA THR A 87 4.06 -51.38 9.49
C THR A 87 5.39 -51.09 10.18
N ASP A 88 6.45 -51.81 9.77
CA ASP A 88 7.84 -51.50 10.12
C ASP A 88 8.63 -50.81 8.99
N ALA A 89 8.06 -50.76 7.78
CA ALA A 89 8.63 -50.08 6.62
C ALA A 89 8.69 -48.55 6.84
N PRO A 90 9.87 -47.92 6.71
CA PRO A 90 10.00 -46.47 6.79
C PRO A 90 9.23 -45.73 5.70
N PHE A 91 8.57 -44.63 6.09
CA PHE A 91 7.83 -43.76 5.17
C PHE A 91 7.91 -42.29 5.55
N ILE A 92 7.67 -41.42 4.57
CA ILE A 92 7.56 -39.98 4.70
C ILE A 92 6.18 -39.55 4.19
N LEU A 93 5.38 -38.97 5.08
CA LEU A 93 4.19 -38.18 4.75
C LEU A 93 4.63 -36.72 4.64
N ARG A 94 4.47 -36.08 3.47
CA ARG A 94 4.94 -34.69 3.30
C ARG A 94 4.17 -33.84 2.31
N ASN A 95 4.12 -32.53 2.52
CA ASN A 95 3.44 -31.60 1.61
C ASN A 95 2.01 -32.13 1.29
N VAL A 96 1.26 -32.42 2.35
CA VAL A 96 -0.11 -32.95 2.29
C VAL A 96 -1.00 -32.03 3.11
N TYR A 97 -2.18 -31.75 2.59
CA TYR A 97 -3.28 -31.14 3.33
C TYR A 97 -4.31 -32.23 3.63
N ALA A 98 -4.53 -32.50 4.92
CA ALA A 98 -5.49 -33.50 5.36
C ALA A 98 -6.53 -32.80 6.25
N HIS A 99 -7.81 -32.84 5.84
CA HIS A 99 -8.85 -32.09 6.52
C HIS A 99 -10.14 -32.90 6.76
N PHE A 100 -10.79 -32.66 7.90
CA PHE A 100 -12.07 -33.29 8.28
C PHE A 100 -13.07 -32.18 8.65
N VAL A 101 -14.37 -32.37 8.35
CA VAL A 101 -15.44 -31.38 8.63
C VAL A 101 -16.34 -31.73 9.81
N ASP A 102 -16.43 -33.02 10.17
CA ASP A 102 -17.22 -33.55 11.29
C ASP A 102 -16.43 -33.54 12.62
N ILE A 103 -17.11 -33.20 13.71
CA ILE A 103 -16.53 -32.94 15.04
C ILE A 103 -16.20 -34.21 15.85
N ASP A 104 -16.72 -35.37 15.47
CA ASP A 104 -16.60 -36.60 16.27
C ASP A 104 -15.38 -37.48 15.90
N PHE A 105 -14.60 -37.11 14.87
CA PHE A 105 -13.62 -38.02 14.24
C PHE A 105 -12.19 -37.47 14.12
N GLY A 106 -11.24 -38.39 13.94
CA GLY A 106 -9.82 -38.07 13.76
C GLY A 106 -9.46 -37.87 12.29
N CYS A 107 -8.44 -37.07 11.99
CA CYS A 107 -7.97 -36.94 10.61
C CYS A 107 -6.79 -37.87 10.29
N VAL A 108 -5.68 -37.82 11.05
CA VAL A 108 -4.51 -38.67 10.80
C VAL A 108 -4.26 -39.62 11.97
N SER A 109 -4.19 -40.93 11.69
CA SER A 109 -3.99 -41.97 12.69
C SER A 109 -2.81 -42.88 12.34
N ILE A 110 -1.87 -43.02 13.28
CA ILE A 110 -0.67 -43.85 13.20
C ILE A 110 -0.70 -44.84 14.38
N SER A 111 -0.68 -46.15 14.13
CA SER A 111 -0.79 -47.15 15.21
C SER A 111 0.01 -48.43 14.96
N ASN A 112 0.83 -48.86 15.92
CA ASN A 112 1.77 -49.98 15.73
C ASN A 112 2.65 -49.76 14.49
N VAL A 113 3.35 -48.63 14.45
CA VAL A 113 4.16 -48.14 13.32
C VAL A 113 5.61 -47.90 13.73
N SER A 114 6.54 -48.19 12.81
CA SER A 114 7.96 -47.86 12.94
C SER A 114 8.42 -46.85 11.89
N ASN A 115 9.35 -45.96 12.27
CA ASN A 115 10.20 -45.20 11.34
C ASN A 115 9.44 -44.23 10.40
N ALA A 116 8.45 -43.50 10.92
CA ALA A 116 7.66 -42.54 10.14
C ALA A 116 8.17 -41.09 10.29
N VAL A 117 8.15 -40.33 9.20
CA VAL A 117 8.38 -38.89 9.20
C VAL A 117 7.14 -38.17 8.66
N ILE A 118 6.64 -37.18 9.38
CA ILE A 118 5.65 -36.20 8.92
C ILE A 118 6.39 -34.88 8.75
N GLU A 119 6.48 -34.35 7.53
CA GLU A 119 7.20 -33.11 7.23
C GLU A 119 6.42 -32.14 6.34
N ASN A 120 6.38 -30.85 6.68
CA ASN A 120 5.67 -29.82 5.90
C ASN A 120 4.19 -30.20 5.64
N THR A 121 3.52 -30.84 6.61
CA THR A 121 2.13 -31.32 6.46
C THR A 121 1.18 -30.44 7.26
N GLU A 122 -0.02 -30.20 6.73
CA GLU A 122 -1.08 -29.46 7.41
C GLU A 122 -2.28 -30.37 7.68
N ILE A 123 -2.68 -30.46 8.95
CA ILE A 123 -3.75 -31.33 9.44
C ILE A 123 -4.80 -30.45 10.15
N VAL A 124 -6.01 -30.43 9.63
CA VAL A 124 -7.11 -29.58 10.13
C VAL A 124 -8.34 -30.43 10.43
N SER A 125 -8.68 -30.60 11.70
CA SER A 125 -9.75 -31.51 12.12
C SER A 125 -10.48 -30.99 13.35
N PRO A 126 -11.82 -30.85 13.35
CA PRO A 126 -12.54 -30.40 14.53
C PRO A 126 -12.72 -31.50 15.58
N GLY A 127 -12.50 -32.78 15.29
CA GLY A 127 -12.43 -33.82 16.34
C GLY A 127 -11.06 -33.86 17.00
N TRP A 128 -10.18 -34.72 16.47
CA TRP A 128 -8.74 -34.75 16.79
C TRP A 128 -7.88 -34.71 15.52
N GLY A 129 -6.70 -34.10 15.62
CA GLY A 129 -5.81 -33.89 14.47
C GLY A 129 -5.02 -35.13 14.10
N LEU A 130 -3.99 -35.42 14.90
CA LEU A 130 -3.00 -36.48 14.70
C LEU A 130 -2.88 -37.35 15.96
N GLY A 131 -3.21 -38.64 15.84
CA GLY A 131 -3.07 -39.63 16.92
C GLY A 131 -1.98 -40.67 16.62
N ILE A 132 -1.07 -40.90 17.56
CA ILE A 132 0.08 -41.83 17.44
C ILE A 132 0.05 -42.84 18.60
N GLY A 133 -0.26 -44.12 18.34
CA GLY A 133 -0.35 -45.17 19.36
C GLY A 133 0.61 -46.35 19.15
N ASP A 134 1.15 -46.92 20.24
CA ASP A 134 1.97 -48.15 20.23
C ASP A 134 3.14 -48.13 19.21
N SER A 135 3.72 -46.96 18.93
CA SER A 135 4.60 -46.71 17.78
C SER A 135 6.00 -46.28 18.20
N HIS A 136 6.98 -46.36 17.28
CA HIS A 136 8.35 -45.94 17.61
C HIS A 136 9.20 -45.43 16.45
N ASN A 137 10.12 -44.51 16.77
CA ASN A 137 10.90 -43.72 15.81
C ASN A 137 9.97 -42.87 14.91
N ILE A 138 9.16 -41.99 15.52
CA ILE A 138 8.22 -41.13 14.79
C ILE A 138 8.69 -39.67 14.90
N THR A 139 8.85 -38.99 13.76
CA THR A 139 9.25 -37.57 13.70
C THR A 139 8.15 -36.73 13.07
N ILE A 140 7.66 -35.72 13.79
CA ILE A 140 6.83 -34.62 13.28
C ILE A 140 7.76 -33.40 13.15
N LYS A 141 7.82 -32.78 11.96
CA LYS A 141 8.61 -31.56 11.77
C LYS A 141 7.98 -30.58 10.78
N ASN A 142 8.26 -29.28 10.96
CA ASN A 142 7.81 -28.21 10.04
C ASN A 142 6.29 -28.23 9.73
N SER A 143 5.46 -28.82 10.60
CA SER A 143 4.08 -29.18 10.28
C SER A 143 3.08 -28.39 11.13
N THR A 144 1.86 -28.24 10.64
CA THR A 144 0.75 -27.59 11.36
C THR A 144 -0.31 -28.62 11.69
N VAL A 145 -0.75 -28.67 12.94
CA VAL A 145 -1.89 -29.48 13.38
C VAL A 145 -2.82 -28.59 14.19
N SER A 146 -4.07 -28.44 13.77
CA SER A 146 -4.98 -27.45 14.37
C SER A 146 -6.47 -27.77 14.21
N GLY A 147 -7.30 -27.02 14.94
CA GLY A 147 -8.76 -27.01 14.80
C GLY A 147 -9.50 -27.92 15.78
N ALA A 148 -8.79 -28.78 16.51
CA ALA A 148 -9.41 -29.82 17.34
C ALA A 148 -10.34 -29.26 18.43
N TRP A 149 -11.38 -30.03 18.76
CA TRP A 149 -12.18 -29.77 19.96
C TRP A 149 -11.58 -30.47 21.19
N ILE A 150 -10.81 -31.54 21.00
CA ILE A 150 -10.14 -32.28 22.08
C ILE A 150 -8.63 -31.99 22.05
N HIS A 151 -7.86 -32.75 21.26
CA HIS A 151 -6.41 -32.63 21.14
C HIS A 151 -5.98 -32.52 19.68
N ASP A 152 -5.02 -31.63 19.38
CA ASP A 152 -4.45 -31.54 18.03
C ASP A 152 -3.49 -32.70 17.81
N VAL A 153 -2.55 -32.92 18.74
CA VAL A 153 -1.65 -34.08 18.74
C VAL A 153 -1.86 -34.90 20.02
N ASP A 154 -2.06 -36.20 19.83
CA ASP A 154 -2.36 -37.21 20.85
C ASP A 154 -1.37 -38.39 20.68
N ILE A 155 -0.65 -38.76 21.74
CA ILE A 155 0.42 -39.77 21.66
C ILE A 155 0.34 -40.78 22.83
N ALA A 156 0.33 -42.07 22.50
CA ALA A 156 0.08 -43.15 23.46
C ALA A 156 1.13 -44.26 23.38
N TYR A 157 1.67 -44.66 24.53
CA TYR A 157 2.50 -45.87 24.71
C TYR A 157 3.65 -46.04 23.69
N SER A 158 4.24 -44.91 23.26
CA SER A 158 5.14 -44.84 22.12
C SER A 158 6.58 -44.45 22.53
N THR A 159 7.59 -44.73 21.70
CA THR A 159 9.00 -44.48 22.06
C THR A 159 9.83 -43.86 20.95
N ASN A 160 10.86 -43.08 21.29
CA ASN A 160 11.67 -42.32 20.33
C ASN A 160 10.78 -41.40 19.45
N ILE A 161 10.08 -40.48 20.11
CA ILE A 161 9.18 -39.52 19.47
C ILE A 161 9.88 -38.17 19.37
N THR A 162 9.78 -37.50 18.23
CA THR A 162 10.36 -36.17 18.02
C THR A 162 9.35 -35.24 17.37
N ILE A 163 9.12 -34.08 17.97
CA ILE A 163 8.27 -33.00 17.47
C ILE A 163 9.14 -31.75 17.39
N VAL A 164 9.41 -31.24 16.20
CA VAL A 164 10.37 -30.13 16.01
C VAL A 164 9.89 -29.04 15.04
N ASN A 165 10.12 -27.77 15.36
CA ASN A 165 9.83 -26.62 14.49
C ASN A 165 8.39 -26.65 13.89
N SER A 166 7.41 -27.10 14.67
CA SER A 166 6.03 -27.34 14.25
C SER A 166 5.05 -26.45 15.02
N ARG A 167 3.83 -26.26 14.50
CA ARG A 167 2.80 -25.39 15.08
C ARG A 167 1.55 -26.18 15.44
N ILE A 168 1.30 -26.35 16.74
CA ILE A 168 0.24 -27.21 17.26
C ILE A 168 -0.81 -26.37 18.00
N GLY A 169 -2.05 -26.35 17.52
CA GLY A 169 -3.16 -25.52 18.03
C GLY A 169 -3.40 -24.21 17.26
N PRO A 170 -4.33 -23.34 17.70
CA PRO A 170 -5.16 -23.43 18.90
C PRO A 170 -6.21 -24.55 18.82
N ASN A 171 -6.54 -25.11 19.99
CA ASN A 171 -7.69 -25.97 20.21
C ASN A 171 -8.47 -25.57 21.48
N ARG A 172 -9.41 -26.42 21.91
CA ARG A 172 -10.24 -26.16 23.10
C ARG A 172 -9.75 -26.79 24.41
N LEU A 173 -9.06 -27.94 24.42
CA LEU A 173 -8.77 -28.70 25.65
C LEU A 173 -7.29 -28.99 25.96
N GLY A 174 -6.41 -29.11 24.97
CA GLY A 174 -4.95 -29.27 25.18
C GLY A 174 -4.21 -29.58 23.88
N SER A 175 -3.24 -28.76 23.49
CA SER A 175 -2.66 -28.76 22.13
C SER A 175 -1.87 -30.04 21.83
N LEU A 176 -0.93 -30.39 22.71
CA LEU A 176 -0.23 -31.69 22.71
C LEU A 176 -0.53 -32.42 24.02
N ILE A 177 -1.04 -33.66 23.90
CA ILE A 177 -1.12 -34.64 24.99
C ILE A 177 -0.27 -35.86 24.67
N SER A 178 0.40 -36.44 25.67
CA SER A 178 1.09 -37.72 25.53
C SER A 178 1.05 -38.53 26.84
N TRP A 179 0.92 -39.86 26.75
CA TRP A 179 0.93 -40.73 27.94
C TRP A 179 1.67 -42.06 27.77
N GLY A 180 2.41 -42.45 28.81
CA GLY A 180 3.14 -43.71 28.88
C GLY A 180 4.26 -43.84 27.86
N CYS A 181 4.73 -42.73 27.30
CA CYS A 181 5.79 -42.69 26.30
C CYS A 181 7.18 -42.57 26.94
N SER A 182 8.24 -42.80 26.16
CA SER A 182 9.62 -42.55 26.62
C SER A 182 10.58 -42.20 25.50
N ASN A 183 11.63 -41.43 25.84
CA ASN A 183 12.53 -40.78 24.88
C ASN A 183 11.74 -39.89 23.91
N VAL A 184 11.17 -38.81 24.46
CA VAL A 184 10.29 -37.86 23.75
C VAL A 184 10.97 -36.50 23.67
N THR A 185 11.17 -35.98 22.46
CA THR A 185 11.79 -34.66 22.22
C THR A 185 10.75 -33.71 21.63
N ILE A 186 10.47 -32.60 22.32
CA ILE A 186 9.57 -31.54 21.90
C ILE A 186 10.39 -30.26 21.81
N LYS A 187 10.78 -29.86 20.60
CA LYS A 187 11.80 -28.83 20.39
C LYS A 187 11.43 -27.71 19.40
N ASP A 188 11.72 -26.46 19.77
CA ASP A 188 11.59 -25.27 18.91
C ASP A 188 10.18 -25.09 18.29
N ASN A 189 9.13 -25.63 18.92
CA ASN A 189 7.74 -25.59 18.43
C ASN A 189 6.96 -24.36 18.92
N ILE A 190 5.81 -24.11 18.30
CA ILE A 190 4.85 -23.06 18.68
C ILE A 190 3.52 -23.71 19.12
N PHE A 191 3.07 -23.39 20.33
CA PHE A 191 1.79 -23.81 20.90
C PHE A 191 0.93 -22.56 21.20
N PRO A 192 0.07 -22.11 20.25
CA PRO A 192 -0.63 -20.85 20.35
C PRO A 192 -2.10 -21.04 20.75
N GLY A 193 -2.46 -20.65 21.97
CA GLY A 193 -3.82 -20.73 22.51
C GLY A 193 -4.15 -22.05 23.21
N GLY A 194 -5.44 -22.28 23.46
CA GLY A 194 -5.97 -23.50 24.08
C GLY A 194 -5.87 -23.57 25.61
N ARG A 195 -6.48 -24.62 26.19
CA ARG A 195 -6.49 -24.84 27.64
C ARG A 195 -5.10 -25.25 28.15
N VAL A 196 -4.46 -26.25 27.55
CA VAL A 196 -3.08 -26.65 27.90
C VAL A 196 -2.19 -26.58 26.66
N GLY A 197 -0.93 -26.17 26.82
CA GLY A 197 0.07 -26.18 25.75
C GLY A 197 0.62 -27.57 25.53
N ILE A 198 1.31 -28.09 26.55
CA ILE A 198 1.88 -29.45 26.59
C ILE A 198 1.42 -30.14 27.89
N GLU A 199 0.79 -31.31 27.79
CA GLU A 199 0.32 -32.13 28.92
C GLU A 199 0.87 -33.58 28.79
N LEU A 200 1.80 -34.00 29.65
CA LEU A 200 2.48 -35.31 29.57
C LEU A 200 2.24 -36.16 30.83
N TYR A 201 2.01 -37.48 30.65
CA TYR A 201 1.64 -38.42 31.73
C TYR A 201 2.52 -39.69 31.73
N ASP A 202 2.98 -40.14 32.90
CA ASP A 202 3.68 -41.43 33.08
C ASP A 202 4.95 -41.60 32.22
N GLU A 203 5.68 -40.51 31.92
CA GLU A 203 6.78 -40.52 30.94
C GLU A 203 8.20 -40.56 31.54
N THR A 204 9.19 -40.94 30.71
CA THR A 204 10.61 -40.85 31.12
C THR A 204 11.57 -40.53 29.96
N ASN A 205 12.60 -39.73 30.27
CA ASN A 205 13.54 -39.15 29.31
C ASN A 205 12.82 -38.24 28.29
N VAL A 206 12.25 -37.14 28.78
CA VAL A 206 11.64 -36.09 27.95
C VAL A 206 12.60 -34.90 27.82
N GLU A 207 12.76 -34.36 26.61
CA GLU A 207 13.44 -33.08 26.34
C GLU A 207 12.41 -32.09 25.79
N ILE A 208 12.08 -31.04 26.56
CA ILE A 208 11.22 -29.93 26.14
C ILE A 208 12.10 -28.69 26.01
N THR A 209 12.50 -28.31 24.80
CA THR A 209 13.53 -27.27 24.59
C THR A 209 13.15 -26.20 23.57
N GLY A 210 13.33 -24.92 23.91
CA GLY A 210 13.20 -23.80 22.97
C GLY A 210 11.77 -23.49 22.47
N ASN A 211 10.74 -24.14 23.01
CA ASN A 211 9.36 -23.98 22.53
C ASN A 211 8.75 -22.64 22.98
N THR A 212 7.83 -22.10 22.18
CA THR A 212 7.02 -20.92 22.53
C THR A 212 5.58 -21.34 22.80
N ILE A 213 5.09 -21.12 24.03
CA ILE A 213 3.85 -21.66 24.57
C ILE A 213 2.98 -20.54 25.15
N ALA A 214 1.74 -20.39 24.68
CA ALA A 214 0.82 -19.34 25.11
C ALA A 214 -0.63 -19.85 25.24
N SER A 215 -0.94 -20.49 26.38
CA SER A 215 -2.16 -21.26 26.67
C SER A 215 -2.73 -20.91 28.07
N ASN A 216 -3.85 -21.47 28.51
CA ASN A 216 -4.35 -21.21 29.88
C ASN A 216 -3.42 -21.80 30.95
N ASP A 217 -3.01 -23.06 30.76
CA ASP A 217 -1.92 -23.73 31.47
C ASP A 217 -0.79 -24.05 30.46
N GLY A 218 0.47 -23.79 30.80
CA GLY A 218 1.59 -23.84 29.86
C GLY A 218 2.12 -25.26 29.59
N ILE A 219 3.01 -25.72 30.48
CA ILE A 219 3.59 -27.07 30.51
C ILE A 219 3.07 -27.77 31.77
N HIS A 220 2.50 -28.96 31.61
CA HIS A 220 1.97 -29.76 32.69
C HIS A 220 2.54 -31.20 32.60
N LEU A 221 3.30 -31.61 33.61
CA LEU A 221 3.97 -32.92 33.65
C LEU A 221 3.47 -33.72 34.86
N ILE A 222 2.89 -34.90 34.63
CA ILE A 222 2.32 -35.76 35.67
C ILE A 222 3.06 -37.11 35.69
N ASN A 223 3.66 -37.47 36.83
CA ASN A 223 4.49 -38.68 37.00
C ASN A 223 5.59 -38.81 35.92
N VAL A 224 6.20 -37.68 35.52
CA VAL A 224 7.28 -37.63 34.53
C VAL A 224 8.64 -37.69 35.24
N SER A 225 9.65 -38.33 34.62
CA SER A 225 10.98 -38.40 35.23
C SER A 225 12.19 -38.34 34.29
N HIS A 226 13.35 -38.00 34.86
CA HIS A 226 14.65 -37.99 34.16
C HIS A 226 14.66 -37.09 32.92
N SER A 227 14.11 -35.89 33.06
CA SER A 227 13.70 -35.03 31.94
C SER A 227 14.27 -33.62 32.03
N ASN A 228 14.34 -32.91 30.91
CA ASN A 228 14.85 -31.55 30.82
C ASN A 228 13.81 -30.62 30.19
N VAL A 229 13.56 -29.48 30.80
CA VAL A 229 12.71 -28.41 30.30
C VAL A 229 13.58 -27.16 30.21
N THR A 230 14.06 -26.81 29.01
CA THR A 230 15.13 -25.80 28.84
C THR A 230 14.86 -24.72 27.80
N GLY A 231 15.15 -23.46 28.13
CA GLY A 231 15.08 -22.35 27.17
C GLY A 231 13.70 -22.04 26.58
N ASN A 232 12.61 -22.57 27.15
CA ASN A 232 11.26 -22.37 26.63
C ASN A 232 10.71 -20.98 27.01
N SER A 233 9.90 -20.40 26.13
CA SER A 233 9.14 -19.18 26.40
C SER A 233 7.69 -19.54 26.70
N VAL A 234 7.33 -19.55 27.99
CA VAL A 234 6.00 -19.96 28.50
C VAL A 234 5.25 -18.73 29.00
N THR A 235 4.01 -18.56 28.58
CA THR A 235 3.20 -17.39 28.94
C THR A 235 1.73 -17.75 29.16
N ALA A 236 1.36 -18.07 30.40
CA ALA A 236 0.08 -18.68 30.76
C ALA A 236 -0.89 -17.78 31.55
N TRP A 237 -2.15 -18.21 31.66
CA TRP A 237 -3.22 -17.53 32.41
C TRP A 237 -3.41 -18.06 33.84
N VAL A 238 -3.08 -19.33 34.11
CA VAL A 238 -3.29 -20.01 35.40
C VAL A 238 -1.98 -20.63 35.91
N LYS A 239 -1.51 -21.78 35.39
CA LYS A 239 -0.17 -22.34 35.72
C LYS A 239 0.76 -22.26 34.50
N ASN A 240 1.94 -21.64 34.62
CA ASN A 240 2.91 -21.66 33.52
C ASN A 240 3.62 -23.02 33.42
N VAL A 241 4.26 -23.47 34.51
CA VAL A 241 4.83 -24.82 34.60
C VAL A 241 4.29 -25.51 35.84
N HIS A 242 3.66 -26.66 35.66
CA HIS A 242 3.13 -27.50 36.73
C HIS A 242 3.75 -28.89 36.66
N LEU A 243 4.38 -29.33 37.75
CA LEU A 243 4.85 -30.69 37.94
C LEU A 243 4.02 -31.37 39.03
N GLU A 244 3.43 -32.52 38.74
CA GLU A 244 2.64 -33.35 39.67
C GLU A 244 3.28 -34.75 39.75
N ASP A 245 3.48 -35.31 40.94
CA ASP A 245 4.09 -36.64 41.18
C ASP A 245 5.44 -36.90 40.47
N SER A 246 6.14 -35.85 40.02
CA SER A 246 7.25 -35.93 39.07
C SER A 246 8.64 -35.84 39.74
N SER A 247 9.69 -36.36 39.10
CA SER A 247 11.02 -36.39 39.73
C SER A 247 12.24 -36.42 38.79
N ASN A 248 13.40 -35.94 39.27
CA ASN A 248 14.63 -35.83 38.48
C ASN A 248 14.41 -35.00 37.20
N ILE A 249 13.88 -33.78 37.33
CA ILE A 249 13.64 -32.87 36.18
C ILE A 249 14.47 -31.59 36.33
N THR A 250 15.20 -31.20 35.29
CA THR A 250 15.93 -29.93 35.21
C THR A 250 15.06 -28.87 34.52
N LEU A 251 14.82 -27.74 35.17
CA LEU A 251 14.16 -26.56 34.60
C LEU A 251 15.20 -25.43 34.55
N SER A 252 15.69 -25.07 33.36
CA SER A 252 16.67 -23.98 33.23
C SER A 252 16.58 -23.15 31.96
N GLU A 253 17.05 -21.90 32.02
CA GLU A 253 17.01 -20.91 30.92
C GLU A 253 15.59 -20.55 30.42
N ASN A 254 14.52 -21.07 31.05
CA ASN A 254 13.15 -20.79 30.62
C ASN A 254 12.71 -19.37 31.00
N THR A 255 11.83 -18.81 30.18
CA THR A 255 11.17 -17.52 30.44
C THR A 255 9.70 -17.75 30.71
N ILE A 256 9.24 -17.38 31.91
CA ILE A 256 7.99 -17.83 32.53
C ILE A 256 7.15 -16.60 32.93
N ILE A 257 6.13 -16.28 32.14
CA ILE A 257 5.44 -14.98 32.16
C ILE A 257 3.94 -15.09 32.50
N GLY A 258 3.53 -14.54 33.64
CA GLY A 258 2.11 -14.45 34.01
C GLY A 258 1.33 -13.39 33.21
N ARG A 259 0.16 -13.77 32.67
CA ARG A 259 -0.80 -12.82 32.03
C ARG A 259 -1.87 -12.25 32.96
N HIS A 260 -2.08 -12.79 34.16
CA HIS A 260 -3.25 -12.46 34.98
C HIS A 260 -3.03 -12.58 36.50
N ASN A 261 -3.96 -12.00 37.28
CA ASN A 261 -3.89 -11.81 38.74
C ASN A 261 -4.00 -13.08 39.62
N PHE A 262 -3.93 -14.28 39.03
CA PHE A 262 -3.92 -15.57 39.74
C PHE A 262 -2.99 -16.58 39.05
N THR A 263 -1.84 -16.10 38.57
CA THR A 263 -0.86 -16.90 37.82
C THR A 263 0.22 -17.51 38.72
N TYR A 264 0.50 -18.79 38.51
CA TYR A 264 1.65 -19.52 39.05
C TYR A 264 2.78 -19.58 38.02
N GLY A 265 4.01 -19.26 38.41
CA GLY A 265 5.21 -19.45 37.58
C GLY A 265 5.60 -20.92 37.53
N ALA A 266 6.15 -21.44 38.62
CA ALA A 266 6.33 -22.88 38.85
C ALA A 266 5.41 -23.38 39.98
N HIS A 267 4.79 -24.55 39.80
CA HIS A 267 4.02 -25.28 40.81
C HIS A 267 4.57 -26.71 40.92
N LEU A 268 5.05 -27.10 42.10
CA LEU A 268 5.60 -28.43 42.37
C LEU A 268 4.70 -29.18 43.35
N GLU A 269 3.77 -29.96 42.81
CA GLU A 269 2.77 -30.75 43.55
C GLU A 269 3.31 -32.18 43.74
N ASN A 270 3.55 -32.58 45.00
CA ASN A 270 4.13 -33.88 45.38
C ASN A 270 5.40 -34.32 44.61
N SER A 271 6.16 -33.36 44.07
CA SER A 271 7.30 -33.59 43.15
C SER A 271 8.65 -33.35 43.84
N SER A 272 9.67 -34.16 43.52
CA SER A 272 10.96 -34.17 44.25
C SER A 272 12.19 -34.35 43.35
N SER A 273 13.36 -33.92 43.82
CA SER A 273 14.60 -33.88 43.02
C SER A 273 14.44 -33.06 41.73
N ILE A 274 13.64 -31.99 41.78
CA ILE A 274 13.53 -31.00 40.71
C ILE A 274 14.63 -29.95 40.90
N PHE A 275 15.32 -29.60 39.82
CA PHE A 275 16.43 -28.65 39.82
C PHE A 275 16.05 -27.43 38.98
N LEU A 276 15.70 -26.32 39.64
CA LEU A 276 15.21 -25.09 39.02
C LEU A 276 16.28 -24.00 39.15
N ASN A 277 17.14 -23.86 38.14
CA ASN A 277 18.19 -22.85 38.10
C ASN A 277 18.08 -22.03 36.80
N HIS A 278 18.52 -20.78 36.85
CA HIS A 278 18.65 -19.93 35.67
C HIS A 278 17.38 -19.62 34.85
N ASN A 279 16.19 -19.59 35.47
CA ASN A 279 14.93 -19.20 34.80
C ASN A 279 14.55 -17.72 35.06
N ASN A 280 13.71 -17.14 34.19
CA ASN A 280 13.12 -15.81 34.34
C ASN A 280 11.66 -15.90 34.79
N PHE A 281 11.39 -15.73 36.09
CA PHE A 281 10.04 -15.66 36.64
C PHE A 281 9.53 -14.21 36.62
N MET A 282 8.63 -13.90 35.68
CA MET A 282 8.16 -12.54 35.41
C MET A 282 6.64 -12.40 35.50
N ASN A 283 6.17 -11.36 36.17
CA ASN A 283 4.75 -10.96 36.26
C ASN A 283 3.77 -12.03 36.78
N ASN A 284 4.26 -13.12 37.39
CA ASN A 284 3.41 -14.13 38.02
C ASN A 284 2.87 -13.60 39.37
N THR A 285 1.66 -14.01 39.73
CA THR A 285 1.07 -13.70 41.05
C THR A 285 1.78 -14.48 42.16
N TYR A 286 2.05 -15.76 41.89
CA TYR A 286 2.87 -16.65 42.70
C TYR A 286 4.03 -17.11 41.82
N GLN A 287 5.25 -16.61 42.05
CA GLN A 287 6.38 -16.96 41.18
C GLN A 287 6.73 -18.45 41.27
N ALA A 288 6.64 -19.01 42.48
CA ALA A 288 6.88 -20.41 42.79
C ALA A 288 5.93 -20.87 43.91
N LEU A 289 5.62 -22.17 43.94
CA LEU A 289 5.03 -22.90 45.05
C LEU A 289 5.56 -24.35 45.03
N ASP A 290 5.91 -24.87 46.19
CA ASP A 290 6.61 -26.15 46.39
C ASP A 290 6.02 -26.87 47.60
N ASP A 291 5.28 -27.96 47.38
CA ASP A 291 4.52 -28.64 48.44
C ASP A 291 5.32 -29.71 49.20
N LEU A 292 6.50 -30.11 48.69
CA LEU A 292 7.45 -30.99 49.40
C LEU A 292 8.70 -30.25 49.92
N GLY A 293 9.02 -29.09 49.35
CA GLY A 293 10.07 -28.20 49.85
C GLY A 293 11.47 -28.74 49.62
N SER A 294 12.19 -29.03 50.71
CA SER A 294 13.65 -29.28 50.74
C SER A 294 14.17 -30.52 49.97
N GLU A 295 13.32 -31.20 49.20
CA GLU A 295 13.74 -32.22 48.21
C GLU A 295 14.02 -31.62 46.82
N ASN A 296 13.75 -30.32 46.62
CA ASN A 296 13.96 -29.57 45.38
C ASN A 296 15.06 -28.50 45.55
N SER A 297 15.69 -28.07 44.45
CA SER A 297 16.71 -27.01 44.43
C SER A 297 16.26 -25.84 43.57
N TRP A 298 16.52 -24.62 44.05
CA TRP A 298 16.13 -23.36 43.41
C TRP A 298 17.33 -22.49 43.01
N ASP A 299 18.55 -23.04 43.06
CA ASP A 299 19.78 -22.43 42.53
C ASP A 299 20.86 -23.46 42.16
N ASP A 300 21.87 -23.01 41.39
CA ASP A 300 23.08 -23.77 41.03
C ASP A 300 24.32 -23.29 41.83
N GLY A 301 24.11 -22.67 42.98
CA GLY A 301 25.17 -22.22 43.88
C GLY A 301 25.99 -21.02 43.38
N TYR A 302 26.95 -20.58 44.20
CA TYR A 302 27.88 -19.51 43.84
C TYR A 302 29.09 -20.04 43.04
N PRO A 303 29.54 -19.40 41.95
CA PRO A 303 29.09 -18.12 41.38
C PRO A 303 28.05 -18.26 40.25
N SER A 304 27.42 -19.44 40.12
CA SER A 304 26.47 -19.71 39.03
C SER A 304 25.20 -18.86 39.16
N GLY A 305 24.69 -18.70 40.38
CA GLY A 305 23.44 -18.01 40.67
C GLY A 305 22.21 -18.93 40.65
N GLY A 306 21.07 -18.36 41.01
CA GLY A 306 19.77 -19.01 41.01
C GLY A 306 18.91 -18.59 39.82
N ASN A 307 17.73 -18.06 40.11
CA ASN A 307 16.76 -17.60 39.12
C ASN A 307 16.61 -16.07 39.17
N TYR A 308 16.09 -15.48 38.09
CA TYR A 308 15.62 -14.09 38.11
C TYR A 308 14.14 -14.03 38.53
N TRP A 309 13.83 -13.12 39.44
CA TRP A 309 12.49 -12.94 39.99
C TRP A 309 12.05 -11.48 39.86
N SER A 310 11.05 -11.18 39.02
CA SER A 310 10.62 -9.79 38.74
C SER A 310 10.02 -9.02 39.92
N ASN A 311 9.86 -9.66 41.08
CA ASN A 311 9.38 -9.10 42.34
C ASN A 311 10.42 -9.16 43.47
N TYR A 312 11.65 -9.63 43.20
CA TYR A 312 12.74 -9.54 44.16
C TYR A 312 13.14 -8.07 44.37
N THR A 313 13.32 -7.70 45.63
CA THR A 313 13.58 -6.32 46.08
C THR A 313 14.79 -6.23 47.01
N GLY A 314 15.65 -7.26 46.97
CA GLY A 314 16.96 -7.22 47.61
C GLY A 314 17.89 -6.22 46.93
N VAL A 315 19.11 -6.11 47.47
CA VAL A 315 20.18 -5.27 46.93
C VAL A 315 21.36 -6.15 46.55
N ASP A 316 22.15 -5.69 45.60
CA ASP A 316 23.45 -6.26 45.26
C ASP A 316 24.52 -5.23 45.65
N GLN A 317 25.20 -5.53 46.75
CA GLN A 317 26.32 -4.78 47.33
C GLN A 317 27.38 -5.72 47.92
N LYS A 318 27.17 -7.03 47.82
CA LYS A 318 28.05 -8.09 48.30
C LYS A 318 28.41 -9.05 47.17
N SER A 319 29.39 -9.89 47.48
CA SER A 319 29.87 -10.94 46.61
C SER A 319 30.37 -12.15 47.40
N GLY A 320 30.57 -13.26 46.70
CA GLY A 320 31.15 -14.48 47.24
C GLY A 320 30.13 -15.47 47.83
N PRO A 321 30.55 -16.71 48.18
CA PRO A 321 29.65 -17.82 48.54
C PRO A 321 28.76 -17.65 49.79
N ASN A 322 28.94 -16.57 50.57
CA ASN A 322 28.09 -16.24 51.72
C ASN A 322 27.33 -14.92 51.53
N GLN A 323 27.52 -14.24 50.38
CA GLN A 323 27.16 -12.84 50.16
C GLN A 323 27.59 -11.90 51.31
N ASP A 324 28.87 -11.99 51.71
CA ASP A 324 29.45 -11.23 52.83
C ASP A 324 30.63 -10.31 52.44
N GLN A 325 31.17 -10.41 51.23
CA GLN A 325 32.37 -9.67 50.79
C GLN A 325 31.98 -8.34 50.09
N PRO A 326 32.70 -7.22 50.24
CA PRO A 326 32.25 -5.94 49.66
C PRO A 326 32.49 -5.81 48.15
N GLY A 327 31.44 -5.46 47.42
CA GLY A 327 31.45 -5.26 45.96
C GLY A 327 30.40 -6.14 45.29
N SER A 328 29.70 -5.61 44.30
CA SER A 328 28.56 -6.26 43.61
C SER A 328 29.01 -7.26 42.55
N ASP A 329 28.26 -8.35 42.37
CA ASP A 329 28.53 -9.39 41.36
C ASP A 329 27.31 -9.85 40.53
N GLY A 330 26.15 -9.20 40.66
CA GLY A 330 24.94 -9.49 39.89
C GLY A 330 24.00 -10.51 40.56
N ILE A 331 24.40 -11.08 41.69
CA ILE A 331 23.58 -11.89 42.59
C ILE A 331 23.15 -11.00 43.78
N GLY A 332 21.93 -11.19 44.29
CA GLY A 332 21.43 -10.41 45.42
C GLY A 332 21.99 -10.84 46.79
N ASP A 333 22.22 -9.86 47.68
CA ASP A 333 22.77 -10.00 49.04
C ASP A 333 21.95 -10.94 49.96
N THR A 334 20.71 -11.28 49.60
CA THR A 334 19.77 -12.06 50.43
C THR A 334 18.97 -13.07 49.62
N PRO A 335 18.77 -14.33 50.10
CA PRO A 335 17.94 -15.33 49.42
C PRO A 335 16.53 -14.86 49.06
N PHE A 336 15.99 -15.37 47.94
CA PHE A 336 14.57 -15.28 47.62
C PHE A 336 13.84 -16.48 48.24
N ILE A 337 12.89 -16.22 49.13
CA ILE A 337 12.16 -17.25 49.86
C ILE A 337 10.96 -17.72 49.04
N ILE A 338 10.88 -19.01 48.71
CA ILE A 338 9.70 -19.61 48.07
C ILE A 338 8.67 -19.95 49.15
N ASP A 339 9.08 -20.72 50.16
CA ASP A 339 8.22 -21.12 51.29
C ASP A 339 9.00 -21.23 52.62
N THR A 340 8.49 -21.99 53.58
CA THR A 340 9.16 -22.26 54.86
C THR A 340 10.40 -23.16 54.79
N ASN A 341 10.56 -23.93 53.71
CA ASN A 341 11.62 -24.93 53.54
C ASN A 341 12.44 -24.74 52.24
N SER A 342 11.88 -24.19 51.16
CA SER A 342 12.61 -23.86 49.93
C SER A 342 12.92 -22.37 49.78
N GLN A 343 14.16 -22.08 49.35
CA GLN A 343 14.64 -20.75 48.98
C GLN A 343 15.67 -20.85 47.84
N ASP A 344 15.68 -19.86 46.96
CA ASP A 344 16.80 -19.59 46.05
C ASP A 344 17.85 -18.79 46.84
N ASN A 345 19.04 -19.36 47.01
CA ASN A 345 20.10 -18.77 47.83
C ASN A 345 20.86 -17.63 47.12
N TYR A 346 20.75 -17.54 45.80
CA TYR A 346 21.54 -16.64 44.94
C TYR A 346 20.66 -15.99 43.84
N PRO A 347 19.56 -15.31 44.20
CA PRO A 347 18.63 -14.75 43.23
C PRO A 347 19.35 -13.69 42.37
N LEU A 348 19.17 -13.78 41.06
CA LEU A 348 19.88 -12.93 40.10
C LEU A 348 19.19 -11.58 39.95
N MET A 349 19.98 -10.52 39.87
CA MET A 349 19.50 -9.13 39.85
C MET A 349 18.92 -8.69 38.51
N THR A 350 19.25 -9.40 37.43
CA THR A 350 18.86 -9.10 36.05
C THR A 350 18.31 -10.35 35.35
N PRO A 351 17.36 -10.20 34.39
CA PRO A 351 16.86 -11.32 33.62
C PRO A 351 17.98 -12.06 32.90
N ILE A 352 17.95 -13.38 33.02
CA ILE A 352 18.89 -14.31 32.41
C ILE A 352 18.61 -14.36 30.92
N GLY A 353 19.67 -14.52 30.13
CA GLY A 353 19.60 -14.13 28.74
C GLY A 353 19.81 -12.62 28.53
N SER A 354 20.09 -11.79 29.55
CA SER A 354 20.73 -10.46 29.35
C SER A 354 22.20 -10.61 28.93
N LEU A 355 22.43 -11.37 27.87
CA LEU A 355 23.72 -11.78 27.36
C LEU A 355 24.41 -10.59 26.71
N ALA A 356 25.59 -10.22 27.22
CA ALA A 356 26.44 -9.20 26.61
C ALA A 356 26.57 -9.42 25.10
N PRO A 357 26.48 -8.36 24.28
CA PRO A 357 26.40 -8.50 22.83
C PRO A 357 27.66 -9.13 22.24
N LEU A 358 27.52 -9.80 21.11
CA LEU A 358 28.67 -10.30 20.34
C LEU A 358 28.96 -9.38 19.17
N ILE A 359 30.21 -9.37 18.73
CA ILE A 359 30.67 -8.68 17.54
C ILE A 359 31.66 -9.57 16.79
N TRP A 360 31.60 -9.51 15.47
CA TRP A 360 32.58 -10.14 14.60
C TRP A 360 32.96 -9.16 13.48
N ILE A 361 34.24 -9.07 13.17
CA ILE A 361 34.69 -8.46 11.92
C ILE A 361 34.50 -9.53 10.83
N LYS A 362 33.68 -9.21 9.82
CA LYS A 362 33.35 -10.13 8.70
C LYS A 362 34.30 -9.91 7.53
N THR A 363 34.57 -8.65 7.22
CA THR A 363 35.63 -8.21 6.31
C THR A 363 36.27 -6.92 6.84
N PRO A 364 37.59 -6.76 6.73
CA PRO A 364 38.56 -7.73 6.21
C PRO A 364 38.78 -8.92 7.17
N THR A 365 39.41 -9.98 6.66
CA THR A 365 39.68 -11.24 7.37
C THR A 365 41.12 -11.30 7.91
N GLU A 366 41.41 -12.28 8.77
CA GLU A 366 42.74 -12.44 9.39
C GLU A 366 43.80 -12.82 8.35
N GLY A 367 44.80 -11.94 8.18
CA GLY A 367 45.88 -12.06 7.20
C GLY A 367 45.58 -11.44 5.84
N GLU A 368 44.43 -10.81 5.64
CA GLU A 368 43.96 -10.35 4.32
C GLU A 368 44.90 -9.29 3.70
N ILE A 369 45.18 -9.45 2.40
CA ILE A 369 45.89 -8.46 1.60
C ILE A 369 44.87 -7.56 0.90
N LEU A 370 44.86 -6.29 1.28
CA LEU A 370 43.95 -5.27 0.79
C LEU A 370 44.66 -4.38 -0.23
N THR A 371 43.91 -3.88 -1.21
CA THR A 371 44.45 -3.06 -2.32
C THR A 371 43.93 -1.62 -2.35
N THR A 372 43.04 -1.23 -1.43
CA THR A 372 42.38 0.09 -1.39
C THR A 372 42.41 0.72 0.00
N THR A 373 42.46 2.06 0.06
CA THR A 373 42.23 2.86 1.29
C THR A 373 41.43 4.13 0.94
N PRO A 374 40.51 4.61 1.80
CA PRO A 374 40.02 3.96 3.02
C PRO A 374 39.35 2.62 2.72
N THR A 375 39.61 1.63 3.56
CA THR A 375 38.97 0.31 3.47
C THR A 375 37.66 0.34 4.23
N GLN A 376 36.60 -0.20 3.63
CA GLN A 376 35.33 -0.39 4.34
C GLN A 376 35.41 -1.67 5.19
N VAL A 377 35.36 -1.53 6.51
CA VAL A 377 35.18 -2.65 7.44
C VAL A 377 33.70 -2.93 7.57
N TYR A 378 33.35 -4.20 7.53
CA TYR A 378 32.01 -4.69 7.79
C TYR A 378 32.04 -5.75 8.87
N GLY A 379 31.01 -5.76 9.70
CA GLY A 379 30.78 -6.83 10.64
C GLY A 379 29.32 -6.91 11.03
N TYR A 380 29.01 -7.99 11.73
CA TYR A 380 27.72 -8.17 12.38
C TYR A 380 27.93 -8.09 13.89
N ALA A 381 26.91 -7.61 14.58
CA ALA A 381 26.85 -7.51 16.02
C ALA A 381 25.50 -8.08 16.47
N GLN A 382 25.52 -9.12 17.29
CA GLN A 382 24.32 -9.76 17.79
C GLN A 382 24.01 -9.20 19.18
N ASP A 383 22.92 -8.45 19.32
CA ASP A 383 22.31 -8.35 20.64
C ASP A 383 21.76 -9.73 21.02
N ARG A 384 22.19 -10.20 22.19
CA ARG A 384 21.69 -11.44 22.78
C ARG A 384 20.81 -11.18 24.00
N SER A 385 20.63 -9.92 24.39
CA SER A 385 19.91 -9.45 25.58
C SER A 385 18.44 -9.06 25.33
N GLY A 386 18.06 -8.83 24.08
CA GLY A 386 16.75 -8.28 23.72
C GLY A 386 16.54 -6.84 24.20
N LYS A 387 17.62 -6.09 24.42
CA LYS A 387 17.62 -4.66 24.81
C LYS A 387 18.06 -3.73 23.67
N ASN A 388 18.39 -4.30 22.51
CA ASN A 388 18.99 -3.66 21.35
C ASN A 388 20.42 -3.13 21.63
N LEU A 389 21.18 -2.96 20.54
CA LEU A 389 22.52 -2.38 20.58
C LEU A 389 22.44 -0.85 20.76
N GLU A 390 23.41 -0.27 21.46
CA GLU A 390 23.58 1.17 21.64
C GLU A 390 24.48 1.74 20.54
N ARG A 391 25.73 1.26 20.47
CA ARG A 391 26.74 1.70 19.48
C ARG A 391 27.83 0.64 19.25
N ALA A 392 28.39 0.61 18.05
CA ALA A 392 29.60 -0.14 17.71
C ALA A 392 30.78 0.82 17.55
N GLU A 393 31.98 0.40 17.94
CA GLU A 393 33.21 1.20 17.93
C GLU A 393 34.36 0.40 17.28
N VAL A 394 35.17 1.06 16.45
CA VAL A 394 36.31 0.45 15.74
C VAL A 394 37.56 1.32 15.89
N ARG A 395 38.75 0.69 15.86
CA ARG A 395 40.04 1.38 15.79
C ARG A 395 41.05 0.63 14.92
N VAL A 396 42.11 1.32 14.54
CA VAL A 396 43.25 0.78 13.77
C VAL A 396 44.55 1.03 14.51
N ASN A 397 45.45 0.05 14.53
CA ASN A 397 46.82 0.12 15.09
C ASN A 397 46.87 0.67 16.53
N ALA A 398 45.92 0.26 17.38
CA ALA A 398 45.72 0.76 18.75
C ALA A 398 45.51 2.29 18.88
N GLY A 399 44.98 2.92 17.83
CA GLY A 399 44.54 4.32 17.80
C GLY A 399 43.26 4.59 18.63
N PRO A 400 42.64 5.78 18.47
CA PRO A 400 41.36 6.08 19.11
C PRO A 400 40.22 5.20 18.58
N TRP A 401 39.27 4.87 19.45
CA TRP A 401 37.99 4.31 19.04
C TRP A 401 37.16 5.36 18.28
N THR A 402 36.51 4.91 17.21
CA THR A 402 35.63 5.71 16.35
C THR A 402 34.31 4.96 16.20
N ASP A 403 33.18 5.66 16.30
CA ASP A 403 31.86 5.04 16.16
C ASP A 403 31.63 4.52 14.74
N ALA A 404 31.06 3.32 14.62
CA ALA A 404 30.67 2.69 13.37
C ALA A 404 29.15 2.85 13.14
N ASN A 405 28.75 2.96 11.88
CA ASN A 405 27.34 3.12 11.51
C ASN A 405 26.64 1.77 11.45
N PHE A 406 25.52 1.62 12.15
CA PHE A 406 24.53 0.59 11.82
C PHE A 406 23.75 1.00 10.59
N PHE A 407 23.52 0.08 9.66
CA PHE A 407 22.77 0.33 8.42
C PHE A 407 21.60 -0.65 8.21
N VAL A 408 21.64 -1.80 8.87
CA VAL A 408 20.51 -2.69 9.13
C VAL A 408 20.56 -3.05 10.63
N VAL A 409 19.47 -3.57 11.19
CA VAL A 409 19.53 -4.19 12.52
C VAL A 409 20.62 -5.27 12.51
N TRP A 410 21.50 -5.27 13.52
CA TRP A 410 22.67 -6.13 13.68
C TRP A 410 23.91 -5.84 12.81
N ASP A 411 23.78 -5.31 11.58
CA ASP A 411 24.94 -5.06 10.70
C ASP A 411 25.56 -3.67 10.88
N TRP A 412 26.88 -3.62 11.09
CA TRP A 412 27.66 -2.39 11.30
C TRP A 412 28.77 -2.22 10.26
N THR A 413 29.13 -0.97 9.96
CA THR A 413 30.18 -0.64 9.01
C THR A 413 30.88 0.69 9.29
N ILE A 414 32.16 0.78 8.92
CA ILE A 414 32.98 2.00 9.03
C ILE A 414 34.04 2.02 7.92
N SER A 415 34.38 3.21 7.43
CA SER A 415 35.53 3.42 6.54
C SER A 415 36.76 3.79 7.37
N ILE A 416 37.88 3.08 7.20
CA ILE A 416 39.13 3.33 7.92
C ILE A 416 40.29 3.56 6.96
N ASP A 417 41.17 4.51 7.29
CA ASP A 417 42.43 4.67 6.58
C ASP A 417 43.46 3.64 7.05
N LEU A 418 44.05 2.91 6.09
CA LEU A 418 45.15 1.98 6.32
C LEU A 418 46.47 2.58 5.84
N ILE A 419 47.56 2.32 6.59
CA ILE A 419 48.91 2.65 6.13
C ILE A 419 49.47 1.53 5.23
N PRO A 420 50.20 1.83 4.15
CA PRO A 420 50.81 0.78 3.31
C PRO A 420 51.74 -0.14 4.12
N GLY A 421 51.52 -1.44 4.02
CA GLY A 421 52.08 -2.45 4.91
C GLY A 421 51.05 -3.02 5.91
N PRO A 422 51.52 -3.65 7.01
CA PRO A 422 50.64 -4.33 7.95
C PRO A 422 49.87 -3.36 8.86
N ASN A 423 48.62 -3.70 9.16
CA ASN A 423 47.72 -3.00 10.07
C ASN A 423 46.98 -4.00 10.97
N LEU A 424 46.60 -3.58 12.17
CA LEU A 424 45.69 -4.29 13.07
C LEU A 424 44.37 -3.51 13.17
N VAL A 425 43.23 -4.16 12.91
CA VAL A 425 41.89 -3.59 13.06
C VAL A 425 41.20 -4.24 14.26
N GLU A 426 40.55 -3.45 15.11
CA GLU A 426 39.89 -3.92 16.33
C GLU A 426 38.48 -3.31 16.45
N ALA A 427 37.50 -4.09 16.91
CA ALA A 427 36.08 -3.70 16.99
C ALA A 427 35.41 -4.16 18.29
N ARG A 428 34.46 -3.38 18.82
CA ARG A 428 33.60 -3.70 19.98
C ARG A 428 32.20 -3.12 19.84
N VAL A 429 31.20 -3.64 20.56
CA VAL A 429 29.82 -3.13 20.56
C VAL A 429 29.24 -3.08 21.98
N TRP A 430 28.27 -2.19 22.21
CA TRP A 430 27.57 -2.01 23.47
C TRP A 430 26.05 -2.26 23.31
N ASP A 431 25.38 -2.73 24.36
CA ASP A 431 23.91 -2.77 24.46
C ASP A 431 23.34 -1.54 25.20
N ASN A 432 22.05 -1.27 25.07
CA ASN A 432 21.38 -0.14 25.73
C ASN A 432 21.29 -0.25 27.27
N THR A 433 21.76 -1.34 27.86
CA THR A 433 21.95 -1.47 29.32
C THR A 433 23.40 -1.24 29.76
N GLY A 434 24.31 -0.97 28.82
CA GLY A 434 25.70 -0.60 29.08
C GLY A 434 26.69 -1.77 29.09
N ASN A 435 26.30 -2.98 28.67
CA ASN A 435 27.26 -4.10 28.57
C ASN A 435 28.03 -4.02 27.25
N SER A 436 29.36 -4.19 27.31
CA SER A 436 30.24 -4.24 26.13
C SER A 436 30.53 -5.69 25.74
N SER A 437 30.66 -5.93 24.44
CA SER A 437 31.23 -7.16 23.89
C SER A 437 32.71 -7.35 24.26
N ALA A 438 33.22 -8.55 24.05
CA ALA A 438 34.65 -8.76 23.83
C ALA A 438 35.12 -7.99 22.59
N ILE A 439 36.43 -7.70 22.51
CA ILE A 439 37.04 -7.09 21.32
C ILE A 439 37.26 -8.17 20.26
N ALA A 440 36.72 -7.97 19.06
CA ALA A 440 37.12 -8.70 17.87
C ALA A 440 38.30 -7.99 17.19
N SER A 441 39.21 -8.73 16.56
CA SER A 441 40.40 -8.14 15.91
C SER A 441 40.87 -8.95 14.71
N VAL A 442 41.38 -8.26 13.67
CA VAL A 442 42.02 -8.87 12.49
C VAL A 442 43.29 -8.12 12.09
N ASN A 443 44.33 -8.86 11.69
CA ASN A 443 45.53 -8.32 11.06
C ASN A 443 45.36 -8.31 9.54
N VAL A 444 45.78 -7.24 8.87
CA VAL A 444 45.67 -7.07 7.41
C VAL A 444 46.92 -6.41 6.83
N THR A 445 47.14 -6.49 5.52
CA THR A 445 48.24 -5.80 4.83
C THR A 445 47.74 -5.00 3.64
N TYR A 446 47.92 -3.68 3.65
CA TYR A 446 47.55 -2.81 2.54
C TYR A 446 48.71 -2.68 1.54
N LEU A 447 48.47 -3.08 0.28
CA LEU A 447 49.34 -2.88 -0.89
C LEU A 447 48.65 -1.95 -1.90
N VAL A 448 49.36 -1.39 -2.87
CA VAL A 448 48.75 -0.59 -3.95
C VAL A 448 48.62 -1.46 -5.20
N SER A 449 47.43 -1.52 -5.80
CA SER A 449 47.17 -2.22 -7.07
C SER A 449 48.16 -1.86 -8.18
N GLY A 450 48.48 -2.83 -9.03
CA GLY A 450 48.99 -2.59 -10.38
C GLY A 450 47.89 -2.78 -11.42
N ILE A 451 48.11 -2.30 -12.64
CA ILE A 451 47.19 -2.44 -13.78
C ILE A 451 47.84 -3.36 -14.83
N VAL A 452 47.08 -4.28 -15.41
CA VAL A 452 47.49 -5.08 -16.58
C VAL A 452 46.47 -4.88 -17.70
N ARG A 453 46.91 -4.60 -18.93
CA ARG A 453 45.99 -4.36 -20.07
C ARG A 453 46.56 -4.80 -21.42
N GLY A 454 45.70 -4.88 -22.42
CA GLY A 454 46.07 -5.14 -23.82
C GLY A 454 44.85 -5.19 -24.73
N ARG A 455 45.00 -5.85 -25.89
CA ARG A 455 43.90 -6.15 -26.82
C ARG A 455 43.91 -7.60 -27.29
N VAL A 456 42.77 -8.14 -27.67
CA VAL A 456 42.64 -9.40 -28.39
C VAL A 456 42.16 -9.16 -29.82
N MET A 457 42.90 -9.70 -30.77
CA MET A 457 42.72 -9.50 -32.21
C MET A 457 42.64 -10.84 -32.93
N SER A 458 41.83 -10.92 -33.97
CA SER A 458 41.86 -12.05 -34.92
C SER A 458 43.11 -11.99 -35.79
N SER A 459 43.52 -13.12 -36.36
CA SER A 459 44.59 -13.21 -37.36
C SER A 459 44.32 -12.40 -38.64
N GLY A 460 43.08 -11.96 -38.86
CA GLY A 460 42.69 -11.02 -39.92
C GLY A 460 42.89 -9.53 -39.57
N GLY A 461 43.25 -9.20 -38.33
CA GLY A 461 43.44 -7.83 -37.85
C GLY A 461 42.16 -7.12 -37.39
N ASN A 462 41.02 -7.81 -37.35
CA ASN A 462 39.81 -7.31 -36.70
C ASN A 462 39.89 -7.59 -35.18
N PRO A 463 39.43 -6.69 -34.29
CA PRO A 463 39.25 -7.01 -32.88
C PRO A 463 38.34 -8.20 -32.67
N ILE A 464 38.56 -8.96 -31.59
CA ILE A 464 37.60 -9.97 -31.13
C ILE A 464 36.89 -9.38 -29.90
N GLN A 465 35.57 -9.25 -29.98
CA GLN A 465 34.72 -8.95 -28.83
C GLN A 465 34.47 -10.26 -28.06
N ASP A 466 34.26 -10.15 -26.76
CA ASP A 466 33.89 -11.25 -25.86
C ASP A 466 34.94 -12.38 -25.79
N ALA A 467 36.20 -12.07 -26.11
CA ALA A 467 37.33 -12.94 -25.83
C ALA A 467 37.63 -12.92 -24.32
N ILE A 468 37.68 -14.11 -23.74
CA ILE A 468 38.04 -14.35 -22.35
C ILE A 468 39.55 -14.25 -22.20
N VAL A 469 40.02 -13.26 -21.42
CA VAL A 469 41.41 -13.06 -21.05
C VAL A 469 41.58 -13.37 -19.57
N ARG A 470 42.53 -14.26 -19.23
CA ARG A 470 42.77 -14.69 -17.85
C ARG A 470 44.18 -14.36 -17.40
N LEU A 471 44.30 -13.75 -16.23
CA LEU A 471 45.54 -13.61 -15.48
C LEU A 471 45.62 -14.75 -14.45
N VAL A 472 46.67 -15.55 -14.55
CA VAL A 472 46.85 -16.84 -13.85
C VAL A 472 48.21 -16.83 -13.17
N GLU A 473 48.33 -17.29 -11.93
CA GLU A 473 49.63 -17.41 -11.24
C GLU A 473 50.57 -18.43 -11.90
N MET A 474 51.87 -18.35 -11.56
CA MET A 474 52.93 -19.29 -11.97
C MET A 474 52.75 -20.75 -11.47
N ASN A 475 51.64 -21.05 -10.81
CA ASN A 475 51.22 -22.36 -10.29
C ASN A 475 49.92 -22.86 -10.97
N ASP A 476 49.52 -22.21 -12.07
CA ASP A 476 48.26 -22.39 -12.82
C ASP A 476 46.96 -22.08 -12.03
N THR A 477 47.06 -21.39 -10.89
CA THR A 477 45.89 -20.87 -10.15
C THR A 477 45.35 -19.63 -10.83
N PHE A 478 44.11 -19.69 -11.30
CA PHE A 478 43.39 -18.54 -11.85
C PHE A 478 43.21 -17.43 -10.80
N GLN A 479 43.41 -16.16 -11.19
CA GLN A 479 43.26 -15.00 -10.29
C GLN A 479 42.36 -13.89 -10.84
N TYR A 480 42.42 -13.57 -12.14
CA TYR A 480 41.56 -12.54 -12.75
C TYR A 480 41.06 -12.96 -14.14
N GLU A 481 39.81 -12.61 -14.46
CA GLU A 481 39.22 -12.71 -15.79
C GLU A 481 38.73 -11.34 -16.23
N ASP A 482 38.92 -11.01 -17.51
CA ASP A 482 38.31 -9.86 -18.17
C ASP A 482 37.86 -10.30 -19.57
N VAL A 483 36.85 -9.63 -20.11
CA VAL A 483 36.15 -10.00 -21.33
C VAL A 483 36.23 -8.83 -22.31
N THR A 484 36.85 -9.04 -23.46
CA THR A 484 37.20 -7.93 -24.34
C THR A 484 36.00 -7.18 -24.88
N ASN A 485 36.08 -5.85 -24.82
CA ASN A 485 35.06 -4.98 -25.39
C ASN A 485 35.02 -5.02 -26.94
N SER A 486 34.13 -4.24 -27.55
CA SER A 486 33.98 -4.19 -29.03
C SER A 486 35.16 -3.59 -29.80
N THR A 487 36.15 -3.01 -29.12
CA THR A 487 37.46 -2.62 -29.68
C THR A 487 38.57 -3.65 -29.40
N GLY A 488 38.21 -4.79 -28.80
CA GLY A 488 39.11 -5.87 -28.41
C GLY A 488 39.92 -5.58 -27.15
N GLU A 489 39.69 -4.47 -26.46
CA GLU A 489 40.47 -4.04 -25.29
C GLU A 489 40.05 -4.77 -24.01
N PHE A 490 41.05 -5.15 -23.21
CA PHE A 490 40.90 -5.68 -21.85
C PHE A 490 41.80 -4.89 -20.88
N GLN A 491 41.36 -4.73 -19.64
CA GLN A 491 42.14 -4.15 -18.55
C GLN A 491 41.73 -4.73 -17.19
N PHE A 492 42.69 -5.34 -16.51
CA PHE A 492 42.65 -5.65 -15.08
C PHE A 492 43.15 -4.42 -14.29
N PRO A 493 42.29 -3.65 -13.58
CA PRO A 493 42.70 -2.42 -12.89
C PRO A 493 43.34 -2.66 -11.51
N ASP A 494 43.01 -3.78 -10.86
CA ASP A 494 43.29 -4.04 -9.45
C ASP A 494 44.10 -5.32 -9.23
N VAL A 495 45.21 -5.44 -9.97
CA VAL A 495 46.09 -6.60 -9.92
C VAL A 495 47.04 -6.50 -8.73
N ILE A 496 46.97 -7.50 -7.85
CA ILE A 496 47.87 -7.63 -6.70
C ILE A 496 49.33 -7.77 -7.20
N PRO A 497 50.33 -7.15 -6.55
CA PRO A 497 51.73 -7.27 -6.95
C PRO A 497 52.20 -8.74 -6.92
N GLY A 498 52.63 -9.26 -8.07
CA GLY A 498 52.84 -10.69 -8.28
C GLY A 498 53.53 -11.02 -9.61
N THR A 499 53.46 -12.28 -10.03
CA THR A 499 53.95 -12.73 -11.34
C THR A 499 53.01 -13.77 -11.91
N TYR A 500 52.64 -13.59 -13.17
CA TYR A 500 51.48 -14.23 -13.79
C TYR A 500 51.76 -14.68 -15.22
N ASN A 501 50.97 -15.62 -15.71
CA ASN A 501 50.76 -15.89 -17.13
C ASN A 501 49.43 -15.26 -17.55
N VAL A 502 49.37 -14.69 -18.75
CA VAL A 502 48.14 -14.19 -19.37
C VAL A 502 47.74 -15.15 -20.48
N THR A 503 46.56 -15.75 -20.41
CA THR A 503 45.96 -16.47 -21.54
C THR A 503 44.84 -15.65 -22.16
N ALA A 504 44.67 -15.73 -23.47
CA ALA A 504 43.52 -15.17 -24.17
C ALA A 504 42.90 -16.24 -25.07
N SER A 505 41.58 -16.31 -25.07
CA SER A 505 40.79 -17.32 -25.77
C SER A 505 39.46 -16.73 -26.20
N ALA A 506 38.91 -17.19 -27.32
CA ALA A 506 37.54 -16.91 -27.73
C ALA A 506 36.94 -18.22 -28.27
N PRO A 507 35.61 -18.37 -28.29
CA PRO A 507 35.00 -19.47 -29.00
C PRO A 507 35.52 -19.54 -30.44
N CYS A 508 35.75 -20.76 -30.90
CA CYS A 508 36.07 -21.03 -32.31
C CYS A 508 37.33 -20.27 -32.78
N HIS A 509 38.26 -20.08 -31.84
CA HIS A 509 39.59 -19.53 -32.05
C HIS A 509 40.60 -20.30 -31.18
N LEU A 510 41.79 -20.57 -31.73
CA LEU A 510 42.89 -21.16 -30.97
C LEU A 510 43.43 -20.15 -29.93
N PRO A 511 43.60 -20.56 -28.66
CA PRO A 511 44.04 -19.68 -27.58
C PRO A 511 45.53 -19.32 -27.69
N THR A 512 45.92 -18.22 -27.04
CA THR A 512 47.31 -17.73 -26.97
C THR A 512 47.72 -17.43 -25.53
N VAL A 513 49.04 -17.37 -25.27
CA VAL A 513 49.60 -17.17 -23.92
C VAL A 513 50.81 -16.22 -23.92
N VAL A 514 50.90 -15.37 -22.89
CA VAL A 514 52.06 -14.53 -22.57
C VAL A 514 52.53 -14.89 -21.16
N GLU A 515 53.72 -15.49 -21.05
CA GLU A 515 54.24 -16.00 -19.78
C GLU A 515 55.04 -14.94 -18.98
N ASN A 516 55.14 -15.13 -17.67
CA ASN A 516 56.03 -14.37 -16.76
C ASN A 516 55.79 -12.84 -16.71
N VAL A 517 54.54 -12.40 -16.79
CA VAL A 517 54.09 -11.02 -16.61
C VAL A 517 54.25 -10.61 -15.15
N VAL A 518 55.24 -9.77 -14.84
CA VAL A 518 55.52 -9.26 -13.49
C VAL A 518 54.74 -7.98 -13.23
N VAL A 519 53.94 -7.96 -12.17
CA VAL A 519 53.16 -6.80 -11.72
C VAL A 519 53.72 -6.28 -10.41
N SER A 520 53.88 -4.96 -10.29
CA SER A 520 54.46 -4.29 -9.12
C SER A 520 53.50 -3.24 -8.56
N SER A 521 53.62 -2.99 -7.26
CA SER A 521 52.76 -2.06 -6.51
C SER A 521 52.69 -0.68 -7.17
N GLY A 522 51.51 -0.27 -7.63
CA GLY A 522 51.28 1.00 -8.32
C GLY A 522 51.75 1.08 -9.78
N ILE A 523 52.06 -0.04 -10.46
CA ILE A 523 52.64 -0.05 -11.82
C ILE A 523 51.63 -0.55 -12.87
N VAL A 524 51.62 0.12 -14.03
CA VAL A 524 50.87 -0.29 -15.23
C VAL A 524 51.75 -1.16 -16.14
N VAL A 525 51.21 -2.30 -16.56
CA VAL A 525 51.81 -3.24 -17.52
C VAL A 525 50.93 -3.31 -18.76
N ASP A 526 51.50 -3.05 -19.93
CA ASP A 526 50.81 -3.01 -21.22
C ASP A 526 51.34 -4.13 -22.12
N LEU A 527 50.45 -5.00 -22.56
CA LEU A 527 50.76 -6.25 -23.27
C LEU A 527 50.64 -6.13 -24.79
N GLY A 528 50.03 -5.04 -25.29
CA GLY A 528 49.74 -4.88 -26.72
C GLY A 528 48.71 -5.87 -27.26
N ASP A 529 48.88 -6.28 -28.51
CA ASP A 529 47.89 -7.07 -29.27
C ASP A 529 48.15 -8.58 -29.18
N LEU A 530 47.25 -9.29 -28.49
CA LEU A 530 47.20 -10.75 -28.41
C LEU A 530 46.43 -11.30 -29.62
N VAL A 531 47.08 -12.08 -30.49
CA VAL A 531 46.47 -12.54 -31.74
C VAL A 531 45.97 -13.99 -31.61
N LEU A 532 44.68 -14.22 -31.87
CA LEU A 532 44.06 -15.54 -31.96
C LEU A 532 43.83 -15.95 -33.43
N THR A 533 43.78 -17.25 -33.69
CA THR A 533 43.55 -17.82 -35.04
C THR A 533 42.20 -18.52 -35.08
N ALA A 534 41.34 -18.17 -36.05
CA ALA A 534 40.00 -18.75 -36.17
C ALA A 534 40.02 -20.26 -36.50
N ASP A 535 39.00 -20.95 -36.01
CA ASP A 535 38.69 -22.39 -36.15
C ASP A 535 37.16 -22.54 -36.28
N ASN A 536 36.62 -23.76 -36.50
CA ASN A 536 35.18 -23.99 -36.69
C ASN A 536 34.58 -24.76 -35.50
N CYS A 537 33.54 -24.23 -34.86
CA CYS A 537 32.79 -24.94 -33.82
C CYS A 537 31.72 -25.88 -34.40
N ALA A 538 31.17 -26.75 -33.55
CA ALA A 538 29.97 -27.52 -33.89
C ALA A 538 28.74 -26.83 -33.25
N PRO A 539 27.56 -26.87 -33.91
CA PRO A 539 26.36 -26.21 -33.40
C PRO A 539 25.88 -26.85 -32.10
N ILE A 540 25.01 -26.16 -31.37
CA ILE A 540 24.30 -26.67 -30.20
C ILE A 540 22.89 -27.08 -30.63
N ALA A 541 22.59 -28.38 -30.54
CA ALA A 541 21.28 -28.93 -30.86
C ALA A 541 20.31 -28.81 -29.68
N SER A 542 19.16 -28.16 -29.90
CA SER A 542 18.10 -27.98 -28.89
C SER A 542 16.73 -27.95 -29.55
N PHE A 543 15.72 -28.55 -28.92
CA PHE A 543 14.31 -28.39 -29.30
C PHE A 543 13.34 -28.45 -28.12
N THR A 544 12.18 -27.82 -28.28
CA THR A 544 11.00 -28.01 -27.42
C THR A 544 10.09 -29.10 -27.99
N LEU A 545 9.31 -29.76 -27.12
CA LEU A 545 8.33 -30.79 -27.47
C LEU A 545 7.04 -30.50 -26.69
N THR A 546 5.92 -30.34 -27.38
CA THR A 546 4.62 -30.04 -26.77
C THR A 546 3.50 -30.85 -27.43
N PRO A 547 2.63 -31.56 -26.67
CA PRO A 547 2.79 -31.93 -25.26
C PRO A 547 3.87 -33.02 -25.06
N GLY A 548 4.28 -33.30 -23.83
CA GLY A 548 5.21 -34.42 -23.54
C GLY A 548 4.56 -35.82 -23.55
N ALA A 549 3.22 -35.88 -23.53
CA ALA A 549 2.44 -37.11 -23.50
C ALA A 549 1.07 -36.92 -24.20
N GLY A 550 0.48 -38.01 -24.67
CA GLY A 550 -0.79 -37.99 -25.39
C GLY A 550 -1.33 -39.40 -25.72
N ASN A 551 -2.23 -39.48 -26.70
CA ASN A 551 -2.73 -40.72 -27.31
C ASN A 551 -2.55 -40.66 -28.84
N ILE A 552 -3.09 -41.62 -29.62
CA ILE A 552 -2.87 -41.66 -31.08
C ILE A 552 -3.52 -40.49 -31.85
N THR A 553 -4.35 -39.65 -31.22
CA THR A 553 -4.88 -38.41 -31.82
C THR A 553 -4.10 -37.16 -31.45
N THR A 554 -3.12 -37.26 -30.55
CA THR A 554 -2.26 -36.14 -30.18
C THR A 554 -1.27 -35.85 -31.30
N VAL A 555 -1.35 -34.65 -31.86
CA VAL A 555 -0.26 -34.08 -32.66
C VAL A 555 0.76 -33.49 -31.70
N PHE A 556 2.02 -33.83 -31.93
CA PHE A 556 3.18 -33.40 -31.16
C PHE A 556 3.92 -32.33 -31.97
N ASP A 557 3.92 -31.10 -31.46
CA ASP A 557 4.73 -30.00 -31.99
C ASP A 557 6.16 -30.11 -31.46
N VAL A 558 7.13 -30.04 -32.37
CA VAL A 558 8.55 -29.86 -32.04
C VAL A 558 9.09 -28.58 -32.68
N ASP A 559 9.90 -27.83 -31.94
CA ASP A 559 10.54 -26.62 -32.45
C ASP A 559 12.02 -26.57 -32.04
N ALA A 560 12.90 -26.63 -33.02
CA ALA A 560 14.36 -26.56 -32.88
C ALA A 560 14.92 -25.12 -32.92
N SER A 561 14.08 -24.08 -32.80
CA SER A 561 14.51 -22.68 -32.91
C SER A 561 15.52 -22.23 -31.85
N ASP A 562 15.61 -22.94 -30.71
CA ASP A 562 16.63 -22.74 -29.67
C ASP A 562 18.02 -23.31 -30.05
N SER A 563 18.14 -24.00 -31.19
CA SER A 563 19.43 -24.48 -31.70
C SER A 563 20.28 -23.31 -32.20
N SER A 564 21.56 -23.30 -31.83
CA SER A 564 22.46 -22.15 -32.01
C SER A 564 23.85 -22.57 -32.48
N ASP A 565 24.62 -21.61 -32.97
CA ASP A 565 26.03 -21.73 -33.32
C ASP A 565 26.73 -20.38 -33.06
N PHE A 566 28.06 -20.33 -33.06
CA PHE A 566 28.84 -19.11 -32.80
C PHE A 566 29.32 -18.42 -34.10
N GLU A 567 29.57 -19.19 -35.16
CA GLU A 567 29.91 -18.67 -36.49
C GLU A 567 28.64 -18.36 -37.28
N ASP A 568 27.67 -19.28 -37.22
CA ASP A 568 26.51 -19.28 -38.10
C ASP A 568 25.21 -18.77 -37.44
N PRO A 569 24.44 -17.90 -38.12
CA PRO A 569 23.13 -17.49 -37.62
C PRO A 569 22.16 -18.67 -37.66
N VAL A 570 21.23 -18.73 -36.70
CA VAL A 570 20.18 -19.77 -36.58
C VAL A 570 19.38 -19.99 -37.88
N THR A 571 19.27 -18.97 -38.73
CA THR A 571 18.63 -19.04 -40.05
C THR A 571 19.42 -19.79 -41.12
N ALA A 572 20.74 -19.93 -40.97
CA ALA A 572 21.61 -20.72 -41.83
C ALA A 572 21.69 -22.19 -41.38
N LEU A 573 21.55 -22.46 -40.08
CA LEU A 573 21.59 -23.82 -39.53
C LEU A 573 20.50 -24.72 -40.14
N GLU A 574 20.90 -25.92 -40.55
CA GLU A 574 19.99 -26.94 -41.07
C GLU A 574 19.66 -27.98 -40.00
N VAL A 575 18.39 -28.36 -39.89
CA VAL A 575 17.90 -29.35 -38.93
C VAL A 575 17.25 -30.54 -39.61
N ARG A 576 17.25 -31.70 -38.95
CA ARG A 576 16.45 -32.87 -39.34
C ARG A 576 16.09 -33.73 -38.13
N TRP A 577 15.03 -34.51 -38.33
CA TRP A 577 14.34 -35.36 -37.37
C TRP A 577 14.35 -36.83 -37.79
N ASP A 578 14.49 -37.68 -36.77
CA ASP A 578 14.31 -39.14 -36.73
C ASP A 578 13.30 -39.35 -35.58
N TRP A 579 12.09 -39.86 -35.88
CA TRP A 579 10.94 -39.80 -34.96
C TRP A 579 10.86 -40.98 -33.97
N GLU A 580 11.67 -42.01 -34.21
CA GLU A 580 11.67 -43.29 -33.47
C GLU A 580 13.05 -43.71 -32.92
N ASP A 581 14.09 -42.90 -33.14
CA ASP A 581 15.50 -43.08 -32.74
C ASP A 581 16.21 -44.27 -33.44
N ASP A 582 15.60 -44.84 -34.50
CA ASP A 582 16.05 -46.07 -35.17
C ASP A 582 17.37 -45.91 -35.96
N GLY A 583 17.77 -44.66 -36.26
CA GLY A 583 18.99 -44.33 -37.01
C GLY A 583 18.76 -44.01 -38.49
N ILE A 584 17.52 -44.05 -38.96
CA ILE A 584 17.07 -43.57 -40.26
C ILE A 584 16.42 -42.20 -40.08
N TRP A 585 16.81 -41.23 -40.91
CA TRP A 585 16.29 -39.88 -40.83
C TRP A 585 15.05 -39.73 -41.71
N ASP A 586 13.88 -39.59 -41.08
CA ASP A 586 12.58 -39.38 -41.75
C ASP A 586 12.53 -38.11 -42.60
N THR A 587 13.29 -37.10 -42.17
CA THR A 587 13.32 -35.79 -42.81
C THR A 587 14.70 -35.46 -43.37
N ALA A 588 14.70 -34.78 -44.51
CA ALA A 588 15.90 -34.17 -45.05
C ALA A 588 16.25 -32.90 -44.25
N TYR A 589 17.53 -32.55 -44.24
CA TYR A 589 18.00 -31.26 -43.72
C TYR A 589 17.19 -30.08 -44.30
N SER A 590 16.76 -29.19 -43.41
CA SER A 590 15.96 -28.01 -43.73
C SER A 590 16.32 -26.85 -42.80
N THR A 591 16.22 -25.60 -43.25
CA THR A 591 16.37 -24.44 -42.35
C THR A 591 15.11 -24.18 -41.50
N THR A 592 13.97 -24.77 -41.86
CA THR A 592 12.72 -24.74 -41.08
C THR A 592 12.90 -25.48 -39.76
N LYS A 593 12.73 -24.78 -38.63
CA LYS A 593 13.01 -25.30 -37.28
C LYS A 593 11.87 -26.06 -36.63
N SER A 594 10.62 -25.81 -37.01
CA SER A 594 9.45 -26.49 -36.45
C SER A 594 8.92 -27.61 -37.35
N ALA A 595 8.36 -28.64 -36.72
CA ALA A 595 7.71 -29.77 -37.36
C ALA A 595 6.61 -30.36 -36.45
N GLN A 596 5.73 -31.17 -37.03
CA GLN A 596 4.65 -31.86 -36.33
C GLN A 596 4.70 -33.36 -36.64
N HIS A 597 4.51 -34.19 -35.61
CA HIS A 597 4.40 -35.64 -35.74
C HIS A 597 3.15 -36.17 -35.01
N GLN A 598 2.59 -37.29 -35.47
CA GLN A 598 1.46 -37.97 -34.82
C GLN A 598 1.70 -39.49 -34.91
N TYR A 599 1.83 -40.14 -33.75
CA TYR A 599 2.16 -41.57 -33.69
C TYR A 599 0.92 -42.45 -33.91
N PRO A 600 0.99 -43.50 -34.74
CA PRO A 600 -0.17 -44.32 -35.10
C PRO A 600 -0.55 -45.38 -34.06
N THR A 601 0.28 -45.58 -33.03
CA THR A 601 0.13 -46.66 -32.03
C THR A 601 0.58 -46.20 -30.63
N PRO A 602 -0.05 -46.66 -29.53
CA PRO A 602 0.44 -46.42 -28.19
C PRO A 602 1.80 -47.10 -27.93
N ALA A 603 2.83 -46.30 -27.64
CA ALA A 603 4.16 -46.72 -27.22
C ALA A 603 4.93 -45.51 -26.65
N ASP A 604 6.13 -45.77 -26.14
CA ASP A 604 7.08 -44.72 -25.72
C ASP A 604 8.10 -44.56 -26.84
N TYR A 605 8.14 -43.38 -27.46
CA TYR A 605 9.03 -43.07 -28.59
C TYR A 605 10.13 -42.10 -28.15
N THR A 606 11.24 -42.09 -28.87
CA THR A 606 12.32 -41.11 -28.70
C THR A 606 12.48 -40.33 -29.99
N ILE A 607 12.31 -39.01 -29.93
CA ILE A 607 12.55 -38.11 -31.06
C ILE A 607 14.02 -37.69 -31.01
N ARG A 608 14.74 -37.84 -32.12
CA ARG A 608 16.12 -37.41 -32.30
C ARG A 608 16.18 -36.22 -33.27
N LEU A 609 16.77 -35.13 -32.81
CA LEU A 609 17.16 -33.97 -33.62
C LEU A 609 18.64 -34.09 -34.00
N GLU A 610 18.97 -33.72 -35.23
CA GLU A 610 20.33 -33.31 -35.62
C GLU A 610 20.32 -31.91 -36.22
N VAL A 611 21.34 -31.12 -35.87
CA VAL A 611 21.60 -29.77 -36.36
C VAL A 611 22.96 -29.72 -37.05
N ARG A 612 23.07 -28.96 -38.14
CA ARG A 612 24.29 -28.74 -38.92
C ARG A 612 24.53 -27.24 -39.19
N ASP A 613 25.79 -26.83 -39.09
CA ASP A 613 26.30 -25.49 -39.46
C ASP A 613 26.58 -25.37 -40.98
N THR A 614 27.24 -24.31 -41.43
CA THR A 614 27.74 -24.19 -42.80
C THR A 614 29.14 -24.77 -43.00
N GLY A 615 29.92 -24.97 -41.93
CA GLY A 615 31.22 -25.66 -41.95
C GLY A 615 31.13 -27.18 -42.22
N GLY A 616 29.98 -27.78 -41.92
CA GLY A 616 29.69 -29.21 -42.07
C GLY A 616 29.81 -30.04 -40.79
N LEU A 617 29.96 -29.40 -39.62
CA LEU A 617 29.92 -30.02 -38.30
C LEU A 617 28.47 -30.17 -37.80
N THR A 618 28.23 -31.21 -36.99
CA THR A 618 26.88 -31.63 -36.59
C THR A 618 26.79 -31.94 -35.11
N ASN A 619 25.63 -31.68 -34.52
CA ASN A 619 25.32 -32.05 -33.14
C ASN A 619 23.89 -32.63 -33.04
N GLN A 620 23.64 -33.46 -32.03
CA GLN A 620 22.41 -34.23 -31.86
C GLN A 620 21.85 -34.13 -30.45
N THR A 621 20.53 -34.22 -30.31
CA THR A 621 19.85 -34.27 -29.01
C THR A 621 18.53 -35.04 -29.10
N THR A 622 18.02 -35.57 -27.99
CA THR A 622 16.86 -36.48 -27.97
C THR A 622 15.84 -36.12 -26.89
N LYS A 623 14.56 -36.43 -27.13
CA LYS A 623 13.47 -36.33 -26.13
C LYS A 623 12.52 -37.53 -26.21
N LEU A 624 12.09 -38.01 -25.05
CA LEU A 624 11.03 -39.01 -24.93
C LEU A 624 9.64 -38.38 -25.13
N VAL A 625 8.72 -39.14 -25.73
CA VAL A 625 7.31 -38.80 -25.87
C VAL A 625 6.44 -40.04 -25.58
N TYR A 626 5.41 -39.85 -24.76
CA TYR A 626 4.60 -40.95 -24.22
C TYR A 626 3.23 -41.02 -24.91
N VAL A 627 2.96 -42.09 -25.67
CA VAL A 627 1.68 -42.29 -26.35
C VAL A 627 0.94 -43.43 -25.66
N ARG A 628 -0.17 -43.09 -24.98
CA ARG A 628 -0.92 -43.99 -24.11
C ARG A 628 -2.25 -44.42 -24.75
N ASN A 629 -2.66 -45.64 -24.43
CA ASN A 629 -3.96 -46.22 -24.78
C ASN A 629 -5.02 -45.70 -23.79
N VAL A 630 -6.22 -45.40 -24.27
CA VAL A 630 -7.33 -44.86 -23.48
C VAL A 630 -8.35 -45.97 -23.16
N PRO A 631 -9.02 -45.98 -21.99
CA PRO A 631 -10.08 -46.95 -21.73
C PRO A 631 -11.30 -46.77 -22.66
N PRO A 632 -11.98 -47.86 -23.07
CA PRO A 632 -13.13 -47.80 -23.98
C PRO A 632 -14.32 -47.05 -23.39
N VAL A 633 -15.12 -46.40 -24.23
CA VAL A 633 -16.33 -45.67 -23.84
C VAL A 633 -17.54 -46.61 -23.83
N ALA A 634 -17.96 -47.03 -22.63
CA ALA A 634 -19.11 -47.90 -22.41
C ALA A 634 -20.44 -47.19 -22.71
N ARG A 635 -21.24 -47.74 -23.66
CA ARG A 635 -22.58 -47.23 -24.01
C ARG A 635 -23.50 -48.35 -24.49
N PHE A 636 -24.71 -48.42 -23.94
CA PHE A 636 -25.80 -49.24 -24.47
C PHE A 636 -27.16 -48.56 -24.35
N ASP A 637 -28.12 -49.02 -25.14
CA ASP A 637 -29.55 -48.70 -25.02
C ASP A 637 -30.36 -49.95 -24.63
N ILE A 638 -31.55 -49.75 -24.04
CA ILE A 638 -32.52 -50.79 -23.67
C ILE A 638 -33.79 -50.59 -24.50
N THR A 639 -34.34 -51.65 -25.08
CA THR A 639 -35.61 -51.61 -25.85
C THR A 639 -36.53 -52.76 -25.43
N PRO A 640 -37.77 -52.48 -24.97
CA PRO A 640 -38.27 -51.17 -24.52
C PRO A 640 -37.60 -50.71 -23.21
N PRO A 641 -37.64 -49.42 -22.83
CA PRO A 641 -37.05 -48.95 -21.56
C PRO A 641 -37.89 -49.31 -20.32
N THR A 642 -39.16 -49.63 -20.51
CA THR A 642 -40.11 -50.10 -19.49
C THR A 642 -40.98 -51.20 -20.09
N GLY A 643 -41.55 -52.06 -19.24
CA GLY A 643 -42.43 -53.14 -19.66
C GLY A 643 -43.01 -53.88 -18.47
N ASP A 644 -43.48 -55.10 -18.70
CA ASP A 644 -44.00 -56.00 -17.66
C ASP A 644 -43.19 -57.30 -17.58
N THR A 645 -43.53 -58.18 -16.64
CA THR A 645 -42.94 -59.54 -16.54
C THR A 645 -43.15 -60.44 -17.78
N SER A 646 -44.00 -60.05 -18.74
CA SER A 646 -44.15 -60.75 -20.03
C SER A 646 -43.21 -60.20 -21.12
N THR A 647 -42.58 -59.06 -20.87
CA THR A 647 -41.74 -58.32 -21.81
C THR A 647 -40.32 -58.89 -21.89
N THR A 648 -39.81 -59.09 -23.11
CA THR A 648 -38.40 -59.34 -23.36
C THR A 648 -37.70 -58.02 -23.66
N PHE A 649 -36.65 -57.72 -22.90
CA PHE A 649 -35.84 -56.51 -23.01
C PHE A 649 -34.58 -56.82 -23.82
N GLU A 650 -34.35 -56.07 -24.91
CA GLU A 650 -33.10 -56.13 -25.67
C GLU A 650 -32.16 -55.01 -25.23
N VAL A 651 -30.93 -55.37 -24.88
CA VAL A 651 -29.83 -54.43 -24.62
C VAL A 651 -28.87 -54.41 -25.79
N ASN A 652 -28.42 -53.21 -26.18
CA ASN A 652 -27.58 -53.03 -27.37
C ASN A 652 -26.40 -52.09 -27.09
N ALA A 653 -25.22 -52.67 -26.87
CA ALA A 653 -23.96 -51.97 -26.64
C ALA A 653 -23.22 -51.52 -27.91
N SER A 654 -23.86 -51.58 -29.09
CA SER A 654 -23.18 -51.26 -30.38
C SER A 654 -22.81 -49.78 -30.53
N ALA A 655 -23.31 -48.91 -29.65
CA ALA A 655 -22.92 -47.51 -29.53
C ALA A 655 -21.64 -47.29 -28.68
N SER A 656 -21.07 -48.35 -28.11
CA SER A 656 -19.76 -48.29 -27.44
C SER A 656 -18.63 -48.12 -28.45
N SER A 657 -17.61 -47.36 -28.08
CA SER A 657 -16.49 -47.00 -28.95
C SER A 657 -15.19 -46.98 -28.17
N ASP A 658 -14.10 -47.33 -28.84
CA ASP A 658 -12.75 -47.07 -28.37
C ASP A 658 -12.03 -46.16 -29.39
N LEU A 659 -10.90 -45.58 -29.00
CA LEU A 659 -10.12 -44.67 -29.86
C LEU A 659 -9.02 -45.41 -30.63
N GLU A 660 -8.38 -46.37 -29.96
CA GLU A 660 -7.32 -47.21 -30.50
C GLU A 660 -7.87 -48.50 -31.12
N ASP A 661 -8.94 -49.08 -30.56
CA ASP A 661 -9.55 -50.34 -30.99
C ASP A 661 -10.86 -50.19 -31.80
N PRO A 662 -11.09 -50.98 -32.86
CA PRO A 662 -12.39 -51.01 -33.53
C PRO A 662 -13.46 -51.70 -32.66
N THR A 663 -14.71 -51.22 -32.68
CA THR A 663 -15.84 -51.77 -31.90
C THR A 663 -16.06 -53.29 -32.04
N THR A 664 -15.56 -53.90 -33.12
CA THR A 664 -15.57 -55.35 -33.36
C THR A 664 -14.54 -56.15 -32.53
N ALA A 665 -13.45 -55.52 -32.08
CA ALA A 665 -12.44 -56.13 -31.23
C ALA A 665 -12.82 -56.06 -29.74
N LEU A 666 -13.51 -54.99 -29.34
CA LEU A 666 -13.98 -54.80 -27.96
C LEU A 666 -14.85 -55.97 -27.48
N GLU A 667 -14.70 -56.37 -26.23
CA GLU A 667 -15.54 -57.38 -25.59
C GLU A 667 -16.47 -56.75 -24.56
N VAL A 668 -17.69 -57.24 -24.46
CA VAL A 668 -18.70 -56.80 -23.50
C VAL A 668 -19.21 -57.95 -22.64
N ARG A 669 -19.71 -57.62 -21.44
CA ARG A 669 -20.52 -58.51 -20.62
C ARG A 669 -21.54 -57.73 -19.78
N TRP A 670 -22.55 -58.45 -19.34
CA TRP A 670 -23.73 -57.98 -18.64
C TRP A 670 -23.87 -58.69 -17.28
N ASP A 671 -24.27 -57.89 -16.30
CA ASP A 671 -24.86 -58.25 -15.01
C ASP A 671 -26.28 -57.62 -15.04
N TRP A 672 -27.32 -58.42 -14.82
CA TRP A 672 -28.73 -58.02 -15.07
C TRP A 672 -29.42 -57.35 -13.88
N GLU A 673 -28.80 -57.42 -12.69
CA GLU A 673 -29.34 -56.94 -11.41
C GLU A 673 -28.41 -55.92 -10.71
N ASP A 674 -27.16 -55.81 -11.15
CA ASP A 674 -26.04 -55.08 -10.55
C ASP A 674 -25.64 -55.59 -9.14
N ASP A 675 -25.73 -56.92 -8.94
CA ASP A 675 -25.34 -57.58 -7.69
C ASP A 675 -23.82 -57.83 -7.58
N GLY A 676 -23.08 -57.64 -8.68
CA GLY A 676 -21.64 -57.85 -8.79
C GLY A 676 -21.24 -59.20 -9.41
N ILE A 677 -22.21 -60.06 -9.73
CA ILE A 677 -22.01 -61.36 -10.37
C ILE A 677 -22.38 -61.26 -11.86
N TRP A 678 -21.39 -61.46 -12.72
CA TRP A 678 -21.56 -61.37 -14.17
C TRP A 678 -22.31 -62.59 -14.73
N ASP A 679 -23.60 -62.42 -15.00
CA ASP A 679 -24.47 -63.41 -15.65
C ASP A 679 -23.94 -63.94 -16.99
N THR A 680 -23.22 -63.09 -17.71
CA THR A 680 -22.72 -63.38 -19.06
C THR A 680 -21.20 -63.35 -19.11
N ALA A 681 -20.64 -64.29 -19.87
CA ALA A 681 -19.22 -64.30 -20.21
C ALA A 681 -18.90 -63.16 -21.20
N TRP A 682 -17.63 -62.74 -21.21
CA TRP A 682 -17.10 -61.80 -22.21
C TRP A 682 -17.43 -62.25 -23.64
N SER A 683 -17.92 -61.31 -24.44
CA SER A 683 -18.48 -61.55 -25.77
C SER A 683 -18.19 -60.39 -26.71
N MET A 684 -17.81 -60.67 -27.96
CA MET A 684 -17.71 -59.65 -29.00
C MET A 684 -19.10 -59.20 -29.51
N THR A 685 -20.14 -60.02 -29.31
CA THR A 685 -21.55 -59.70 -29.66
C THR A 685 -22.09 -58.63 -28.73
N LYS A 686 -22.45 -57.47 -29.30
CA LYS A 686 -22.88 -56.28 -28.56
C LYS A 686 -24.35 -56.26 -28.14
N THR A 687 -25.16 -57.22 -28.58
CA THR A 687 -26.57 -57.35 -28.16
C THR A 687 -26.81 -58.56 -27.27
N ALA A 688 -27.74 -58.43 -26.34
CA ALA A 688 -28.26 -59.51 -25.51
C ALA A 688 -29.74 -59.24 -25.17
N GLN A 689 -30.45 -60.27 -24.69
CA GLN A 689 -31.86 -60.18 -24.32
C GLN A 689 -32.11 -60.82 -22.95
N HIS A 690 -32.93 -60.18 -22.13
CA HIS A 690 -33.32 -60.65 -20.79
C HIS A 690 -34.85 -60.54 -20.60
N GLN A 691 -35.41 -61.36 -19.70
CA GLN A 691 -36.81 -61.25 -19.26
C GLN A 691 -36.89 -61.50 -17.76
N TYR A 692 -37.34 -60.49 -17.01
CA TYR A 692 -37.41 -60.53 -15.55
C TYR A 692 -38.67 -61.26 -15.07
N ALA A 693 -38.50 -62.14 -14.09
CA ALA A 693 -39.56 -63.01 -13.60
C ALA A 693 -40.50 -62.35 -12.56
N ASN A 694 -40.11 -61.20 -12.00
CA ASN A 694 -40.87 -60.47 -10.98
C ASN A 694 -40.95 -58.98 -11.36
N PRO A 695 -42.00 -58.26 -10.92
CA PRO A 695 -42.06 -56.80 -11.09
C PRO A 695 -41.10 -56.11 -10.11
N ALA A 696 -40.22 -55.27 -10.64
CA ALA A 696 -39.27 -54.42 -9.92
C ALA A 696 -38.59 -53.43 -10.90
N THR A 697 -37.85 -52.45 -10.35
CA THR A 697 -36.81 -51.75 -11.12
C THR A 697 -35.50 -52.51 -10.99
N TYR A 698 -34.90 -52.89 -12.11
CA TYR A 698 -33.60 -53.55 -12.19
C TYR A 698 -32.55 -52.60 -12.74
N THR A 699 -31.30 -52.70 -12.24
CA THR A 699 -30.15 -52.00 -12.80
C THR A 699 -29.36 -52.99 -13.63
N ILE A 700 -29.24 -52.75 -14.94
CA ILE A 700 -28.35 -53.53 -15.82
C ILE A 700 -26.99 -52.86 -15.83
N ARG A 701 -25.92 -53.59 -15.51
CA ARG A 701 -24.54 -53.13 -15.66
C ARG A 701 -23.89 -53.76 -16.90
N LEU A 702 -23.45 -52.90 -17.82
CA LEU A 702 -22.52 -53.24 -18.89
C LEU A 702 -21.09 -53.05 -18.38
N GLN A 703 -20.22 -54.04 -18.62
CA GLN A 703 -18.77 -53.82 -18.67
C GLN A 703 -18.27 -54.03 -20.10
N ILE A 704 -17.31 -53.20 -20.51
CA ILE A 704 -16.60 -53.30 -21.78
C ILE A 704 -15.09 -53.30 -21.53
N ARG A 705 -14.32 -53.96 -22.41
CA ARG A 705 -12.86 -53.90 -22.44
C ARG A 705 -12.31 -53.81 -23.87
N ASP A 706 -11.13 -53.23 -23.98
CA ASP A 706 -10.31 -53.14 -25.20
C ASP A 706 -9.37 -54.37 -25.33
N THR A 707 -8.45 -54.35 -26.31
CA THR A 707 -7.43 -55.40 -26.47
C THR A 707 -6.20 -55.22 -25.57
N ALA A 708 -5.97 -54.03 -25.01
CA ALA A 708 -4.94 -53.78 -24.00
C ALA A 708 -5.34 -54.33 -22.60
N GLY A 709 -6.64 -54.57 -22.38
CA GLY A 709 -7.23 -55.01 -21.13
C GLY A 709 -7.73 -53.87 -20.24
N LEU A 710 -7.74 -52.61 -20.70
CA LEU A 710 -8.40 -51.51 -20.00
C LEU A 710 -9.91 -51.73 -20.06
N MET A 711 -10.60 -51.32 -18.99
CA MET A 711 -12.03 -51.61 -18.83
C MET A 711 -12.79 -50.36 -18.46
N ASN A 712 -14.06 -50.33 -18.85
CA ASN A 712 -15.01 -49.31 -18.43
C ASN A 712 -16.38 -49.96 -18.20
N PHE A 713 -17.27 -49.26 -17.52
CA PHE A 713 -18.62 -49.75 -17.23
C PHE A 713 -19.64 -48.62 -17.37
N THR A 714 -20.91 -49.01 -17.55
CA THR A 714 -22.04 -48.09 -17.49
C THR A 714 -23.28 -48.87 -17.06
N THR A 715 -24.20 -48.21 -16.37
CA THR A 715 -25.45 -48.81 -15.91
C THR A 715 -26.65 -48.13 -16.57
N ARG A 716 -27.76 -48.86 -16.70
CA ARG A 716 -29.08 -48.28 -16.97
C ARG A 716 -30.15 -49.06 -16.23
N GLN A 717 -31.18 -48.35 -15.77
CA GLN A 717 -32.34 -48.98 -15.16
C GLN A 717 -33.39 -49.38 -16.20
N VAL A 718 -34.13 -50.45 -15.88
CA VAL A 718 -35.32 -50.91 -16.58
C VAL A 718 -36.42 -51.17 -15.55
N VAL A 719 -37.64 -50.68 -15.82
CA VAL A 719 -38.77 -50.85 -14.90
C VAL A 719 -39.70 -51.93 -15.45
N VAL A 720 -39.98 -52.92 -14.60
CA VAL A 720 -40.79 -54.11 -14.90
C VAL A 720 -42.03 -54.07 -13.99
N GLY A 721 -43.19 -53.81 -14.59
CA GLY A 721 -44.49 -53.77 -13.90
C GLY A 721 -45.23 -55.11 -13.87
N HIS A 722 -46.42 -55.10 -13.27
CA HIS A 722 -47.33 -56.23 -13.27
C HIS A 722 -47.93 -56.47 -14.66
N ALA A 723 -48.16 -57.74 -15.01
CA ALA A 723 -48.58 -58.10 -16.36
C ALA A 723 -50.01 -57.63 -16.67
N GLY A 724 -50.11 -56.64 -17.58
CA GLY A 724 -51.38 -56.03 -17.98
C GLY A 724 -51.87 -54.87 -17.10
N ASN A 725 -50.94 -54.12 -16.49
CA ASN A 725 -51.16 -52.86 -15.77
C ASN A 725 -50.27 -51.75 -16.40
N GLU A 726 -50.74 -50.51 -16.53
CA GLU A 726 -49.89 -49.40 -17.01
C GLU A 726 -49.20 -48.68 -15.84
N ILE A 727 -47.86 -48.74 -15.79
CA ILE A 727 -47.05 -48.20 -14.68
C ILE A 727 -47.35 -46.69 -14.50
N PRO A 728 -47.68 -46.23 -13.28
CA PRO A 728 -48.03 -44.84 -13.03
C PRO A 728 -46.85 -43.88 -13.21
N THR A 729 -47.15 -42.59 -13.30
CA THR A 729 -46.18 -41.51 -13.54
C THR A 729 -46.19 -40.48 -12.41
N CYS A 730 -45.06 -39.81 -12.18
CA CYS A 730 -44.89 -38.79 -11.16
C CYS A 730 -43.99 -37.65 -11.71
N THR A 731 -44.17 -36.43 -11.23
CA THR A 731 -43.33 -35.25 -11.51
C THR A 731 -43.21 -34.37 -10.27
N ILE A 732 -42.07 -33.70 -10.12
CA ILE A 732 -41.87 -32.60 -9.17
C ILE A 732 -42.05 -31.29 -9.96
N VAL A 733 -42.73 -30.31 -9.38
CA VAL A 733 -43.04 -29.00 -9.99
C VAL A 733 -42.36 -27.85 -9.25
N THR A 734 -42.19 -27.97 -7.92
CA THR A 734 -41.37 -27.06 -7.11
C THR A 734 -40.72 -27.89 -5.98
N PRO A 735 -39.44 -27.67 -5.62
CA PRO A 735 -38.53 -26.71 -6.24
C PRO A 735 -38.13 -27.11 -7.66
N ILE A 736 -37.61 -26.16 -8.44
CA ILE A 736 -36.89 -26.44 -9.68
C ILE A 736 -35.44 -26.83 -9.37
N SER A 737 -34.79 -27.60 -10.25
CA SER A 737 -33.43 -28.09 -9.97
C SER A 737 -32.43 -26.94 -9.86
N GLY A 738 -31.76 -26.82 -8.71
CA GLY A 738 -30.84 -25.73 -8.38
C GLY A 738 -31.48 -24.51 -7.70
N GLU A 739 -32.75 -24.58 -7.29
CA GLU A 739 -33.40 -23.51 -6.51
C GLU A 739 -32.86 -23.47 -5.07
N THR A 740 -32.55 -22.27 -4.55
CA THR A 740 -32.21 -22.07 -3.14
C THR A 740 -33.49 -21.97 -2.28
N VAL A 741 -33.54 -22.70 -1.18
CA VAL A 741 -34.70 -22.85 -0.30
C VAL A 741 -34.30 -22.68 1.17
N SER A 742 -35.20 -22.14 2.01
CA SER A 742 -34.95 -21.97 3.44
C SER A 742 -36.23 -21.87 4.27
N GLY A 743 -36.10 -22.05 5.59
CA GLY A 743 -37.23 -22.01 6.52
C GLY A 743 -38.21 -23.17 6.33
N SER A 744 -39.50 -22.83 6.17
CA SER A 744 -40.54 -23.82 5.84
C SER A 744 -40.90 -23.71 4.36
N TYR A 745 -40.46 -24.69 3.57
CA TYR A 745 -40.62 -24.74 2.12
C TYR A 745 -41.63 -25.82 1.71
N ARG A 746 -42.51 -25.52 0.74
CA ARG A 746 -43.51 -26.48 0.24
C ARG A 746 -43.06 -27.08 -1.09
N VAL A 747 -42.61 -28.33 -1.06
CA VAL A 747 -42.43 -29.17 -2.25
C VAL A 747 -43.80 -29.52 -2.83
N SER A 748 -43.93 -29.56 -4.16
CA SER A 748 -45.18 -30.00 -4.81
C SER A 748 -44.97 -30.64 -6.18
N GLY A 749 -45.96 -31.41 -6.62
CA GLY A 749 -45.90 -32.11 -7.91
C GLY A 749 -47.24 -32.66 -8.40
N ILE A 750 -47.15 -33.44 -9.48
CA ILE A 750 -48.29 -34.06 -10.17
C ILE A 750 -48.00 -35.56 -10.35
N ALA A 751 -49.03 -36.40 -10.28
CA ALA A 751 -48.94 -37.81 -10.65
C ALA A 751 -50.15 -38.23 -11.49
N THR A 752 -49.92 -39.10 -12.46
CA THR A 752 -50.92 -39.53 -13.45
C THR A 752 -50.80 -41.00 -13.79
N ASP A 753 -51.93 -41.58 -14.17
CA ASP A 753 -52.16 -42.99 -14.43
C ASP A 753 -53.23 -43.06 -15.54
N SER A 754 -53.07 -43.97 -16.49
CA SER A 754 -53.86 -44.05 -17.72
C SER A 754 -54.89 -45.20 -17.77
N ASP A 755 -54.76 -46.24 -16.93
CA ASP A 755 -55.75 -47.31 -16.80
C ASP A 755 -56.32 -47.49 -15.36
N GLY A 756 -55.63 -46.99 -14.34
CA GLY A 756 -55.98 -47.05 -12.93
C GLY A 756 -56.27 -45.70 -12.26
N ALA A 757 -55.86 -45.58 -10.99
CA ALA A 757 -55.87 -44.34 -10.21
C ALA A 757 -54.83 -44.37 -9.07
N ILE A 758 -54.02 -43.32 -8.95
CA ILE A 758 -52.98 -43.17 -7.91
C ILE A 758 -53.57 -43.33 -6.48
N GLU A 759 -53.14 -44.37 -5.76
CA GLU A 759 -53.45 -44.62 -4.35
C GLU A 759 -52.64 -43.68 -3.43
N LYS A 760 -51.35 -43.47 -3.72
CA LYS A 760 -50.47 -42.58 -2.95
C LYS A 760 -49.31 -42.02 -3.79
N VAL A 761 -48.72 -40.94 -3.28
CA VAL A 761 -47.41 -40.44 -3.70
C VAL A 761 -46.48 -40.49 -2.49
N GLU A 762 -45.21 -40.84 -2.73
CA GLU A 762 -44.15 -40.88 -1.74
C GLU A 762 -43.01 -39.93 -2.16
N ILE A 763 -42.40 -39.29 -1.18
CA ILE A 763 -41.26 -38.37 -1.30
C ILE A 763 -40.16 -38.76 -0.31
N ARG A 764 -38.90 -38.50 -0.64
CA ARG A 764 -37.78 -38.48 0.32
C ARG A 764 -36.81 -37.34 -0.01
N ILE A 765 -36.03 -36.95 0.99
CA ILE A 765 -34.89 -36.03 0.88
C ILE A 765 -33.63 -36.87 1.16
N ASP A 766 -32.54 -36.63 0.43
CA ASP A 766 -31.20 -37.18 0.62
C ASP A 766 -31.17 -38.70 0.91
N TRP A 767 -31.78 -39.48 0.03
CA TRP A 767 -31.85 -40.95 0.11
C TRP A 767 -32.57 -41.51 1.35
N GLY A 768 -33.20 -40.65 2.16
CA GLY A 768 -33.88 -41.00 3.40
C GLY A 768 -35.09 -41.93 3.24
N SER A 769 -35.81 -42.15 4.33
CA SER A 769 -37.03 -42.99 4.31
C SER A 769 -38.12 -42.34 3.46
N TRP A 770 -38.83 -43.15 2.69
CA TRP A 770 -40.00 -42.70 1.91
C TRP A 770 -41.14 -42.26 2.84
N ILE A 771 -41.56 -41.01 2.69
CA ILE A 771 -42.66 -40.36 3.42
C ILE A 771 -43.85 -40.23 2.46
N GLN A 772 -45.06 -40.52 2.90
CA GLN A 772 -46.26 -40.30 2.07
C GLN A 772 -46.57 -38.79 1.97
N ALA A 773 -46.65 -38.28 0.74
CA ALA A 773 -47.01 -36.90 0.45
C ALA A 773 -48.53 -36.66 0.65
N THR A 774 -48.92 -35.40 0.84
CA THR A 774 -50.33 -35.02 0.97
C THR A 774 -50.95 -34.82 -0.41
N GLY A 775 -51.79 -35.77 -0.84
CA GLY A 775 -52.46 -35.78 -2.14
C GLY A 775 -52.11 -37.01 -2.96
N THR A 776 -52.69 -37.11 -4.16
CA THR A 776 -52.41 -38.21 -5.11
C THR A 776 -52.13 -37.68 -6.51
N THR A 777 -53.13 -37.17 -7.22
CA THR A 777 -52.96 -36.64 -8.59
C THR A 777 -52.26 -35.28 -8.64
N SER A 778 -52.49 -34.43 -7.64
CA SER A 778 -51.61 -33.32 -7.28
C SER A 778 -51.28 -33.47 -5.81
N TRP A 779 -50.01 -33.29 -5.47
CA TRP A 779 -49.46 -33.65 -4.17
C TRP A 779 -48.52 -32.56 -3.65
N VAL A 780 -48.43 -32.45 -2.32
CA VAL A 780 -47.56 -31.50 -1.62
C VAL A 780 -46.85 -32.16 -0.43
N TYR A 781 -45.68 -31.65 -0.08
CA TYR A 781 -44.96 -31.97 1.15
C TYR A 781 -44.40 -30.68 1.76
N ASP A 782 -44.69 -30.46 3.04
CA ASP A 782 -44.16 -29.33 3.79
C ASP A 782 -42.84 -29.75 4.44
N TRP A 783 -41.74 -29.22 3.92
CA TRP A 783 -40.38 -29.45 4.41
C TRP A 783 -39.99 -28.32 5.35
N ASP A 784 -39.50 -28.67 6.54
CA ASP A 784 -38.85 -27.75 7.46
C ASP A 784 -37.34 -27.88 7.26
N THR A 785 -36.74 -26.93 6.52
CA THR A 785 -35.31 -26.95 6.24
C THR A 785 -34.48 -26.51 7.44
N THR A 786 -35.08 -25.91 8.48
CA THR A 786 -34.36 -25.28 9.62
C THR A 786 -33.59 -26.26 10.51
N SER A 787 -33.80 -27.57 10.31
CA SER A 787 -33.05 -28.66 10.94
C SER A 787 -32.29 -29.54 9.94
N THR A 788 -32.26 -29.11 8.67
CA THR A 788 -31.40 -29.66 7.62
C THR A 788 -30.10 -28.84 7.59
N TRP A 789 -28.98 -29.47 7.20
CA TRP A 789 -27.71 -28.76 6.96
C TRP A 789 -27.81 -27.87 5.71
N ASP A 790 -26.90 -26.89 5.57
CA ASP A 790 -26.91 -25.95 4.45
C ASP A 790 -25.99 -26.43 3.32
N GLY A 791 -26.51 -26.48 2.08
CA GLY A 791 -25.83 -27.04 0.91
C GLY A 791 -26.77 -27.73 -0.09
N PRO A 792 -26.27 -28.58 -0.99
CA PRO A 792 -27.08 -29.20 -2.05
C PRO A 792 -27.77 -30.50 -1.61
N HIS A 793 -29.10 -30.52 -1.66
CA HIS A 793 -29.95 -31.67 -1.33
C HIS A 793 -30.59 -32.28 -2.57
N THR A 794 -30.92 -33.58 -2.49
CA THR A 794 -31.65 -34.30 -3.53
C THR A 794 -33.06 -34.65 -3.05
N ILE A 795 -34.07 -34.16 -3.77
CA ILE A 795 -35.48 -34.44 -3.51
C ILE A 795 -35.95 -35.48 -4.53
N GLU A 796 -36.47 -36.61 -4.05
CA GLU A 796 -36.97 -37.71 -4.88
C GLU A 796 -38.45 -37.98 -4.63
N ALA A 797 -39.24 -38.19 -5.68
CA ALA A 797 -40.66 -38.52 -5.58
C ALA A 797 -41.07 -39.67 -6.51
N ARG A 798 -42.10 -40.43 -6.11
CA ARG A 798 -42.70 -41.52 -6.89
C ARG A 798 -44.19 -41.71 -6.56
N SER A 799 -44.97 -42.23 -7.50
CA SER A 799 -46.40 -42.53 -7.30
C SER A 799 -46.67 -44.04 -7.30
N TYR A 800 -47.82 -44.44 -6.74
CA TYR A 800 -48.27 -45.84 -6.60
C TYR A 800 -49.77 -45.91 -6.89
N ASP A 801 -50.18 -46.88 -7.71
CA ASP A 801 -51.58 -47.10 -8.17
C ASP A 801 -52.34 -48.16 -7.35
N GLY A 802 -51.62 -49.01 -6.61
CA GLY A 802 -52.17 -50.21 -5.94
C GLY A 802 -51.46 -51.52 -6.31
N LEU A 803 -50.64 -51.53 -7.36
CA LEU A 803 -49.89 -52.66 -7.91
C LEU A 803 -48.42 -52.29 -8.20
N ASP A 804 -48.18 -51.20 -8.95
CA ASP A 804 -46.88 -50.77 -9.46
C ASP A 804 -46.45 -49.40 -8.91
N LEU A 805 -45.14 -49.19 -8.88
CA LEU A 805 -44.52 -47.90 -8.54
C LEU A 805 -44.04 -47.20 -9.81
N SER A 806 -44.21 -45.88 -9.87
CA SER A 806 -43.61 -45.07 -10.92
C SER A 806 -42.08 -45.15 -10.89
N PRO A 807 -41.41 -44.85 -12.02
CA PRO A 807 -40.03 -44.39 -11.98
C PRO A 807 -39.89 -43.25 -10.95
N ILE A 808 -38.74 -43.20 -10.26
CA ILE A 808 -38.41 -42.09 -9.36
C ILE A 808 -38.08 -40.87 -10.22
N VAL A 809 -38.64 -39.73 -9.86
CA VAL A 809 -38.21 -38.40 -10.37
C VAL A 809 -37.43 -37.67 -9.29
N SER A 810 -36.37 -36.98 -9.68
CA SER A 810 -35.51 -36.23 -8.77
C SER A 810 -35.27 -34.79 -9.22
N VAL A 811 -35.07 -33.90 -8.25
CA VAL A 811 -34.54 -32.54 -8.43
C VAL A 811 -33.53 -32.24 -7.33
N THR A 812 -32.58 -31.35 -7.60
CA THR A 812 -31.69 -30.79 -6.57
C THR A 812 -32.21 -29.46 -6.05
N ALA A 813 -32.00 -29.15 -4.78
CA ALA A 813 -32.28 -27.84 -4.19
C ALA A 813 -31.17 -27.48 -3.20
N THR A 814 -30.80 -26.20 -3.12
CA THR A 814 -29.78 -25.74 -2.17
C THR A 814 -30.47 -25.23 -0.92
N VAL A 815 -30.24 -25.83 0.25
CA VAL A 815 -30.72 -25.29 1.52
C VAL A 815 -29.74 -24.22 2.00
N ASP A 816 -30.28 -23.10 2.46
CA ASP A 816 -29.51 -22.00 3.06
C ASP A 816 -30.29 -21.39 4.24
N ASN A 817 -30.12 -21.97 5.42
CA ASN A 817 -30.70 -21.47 6.68
C ASN A 817 -29.77 -20.49 7.40
N ALA A 818 -28.62 -20.15 6.84
CA ALA A 818 -27.63 -19.29 7.50
C ALA A 818 -28.27 -17.93 7.85
N PRO A 819 -28.22 -17.48 9.11
CA PRO A 819 -28.58 -16.11 9.42
C PRO A 819 -27.57 -15.20 8.73
N VAL A 820 -28.05 -14.39 7.77
CA VAL A 820 -27.21 -13.44 7.03
C VAL A 820 -26.38 -12.63 8.04
N PRO A 821 -25.03 -12.68 7.98
CA PRO A 821 -24.21 -11.97 8.95
C PRO A 821 -24.38 -10.45 8.80
N ASN A 822 -24.83 -9.81 9.88
CA ASN A 822 -25.00 -8.37 10.02
C ASN A 822 -23.73 -7.62 9.52
N GLN A 823 -23.87 -6.70 8.58
CA GLN A 823 -22.74 -5.92 8.08
C GLN A 823 -22.67 -4.58 8.84
N PRO A 824 -21.59 -4.31 9.59
CA PRO A 824 -21.50 -3.07 10.37
C PRO A 824 -21.69 -1.83 9.49
N PRO A 825 -22.41 -0.80 9.98
CA PRO A 825 -22.76 0.36 9.18
C PRO A 825 -21.52 1.17 8.81
N VAL A 826 -21.66 2.01 7.79
CA VAL A 826 -20.63 2.97 7.36
C VAL A 826 -20.97 4.36 7.92
N CYS A 827 -19.96 5.12 8.34
CA CYS A 827 -20.08 6.51 8.78
C CYS A 827 -19.05 7.37 8.02
N ALA A 828 -19.41 8.62 7.71
CA ALA A 828 -18.51 9.60 7.09
C ALA A 828 -18.79 11.00 7.63
N ILE A 829 -17.72 11.76 7.92
CA ILE A 829 -17.80 13.18 8.33
C ILE A 829 -17.74 14.05 7.07
N THR A 830 -18.66 15.00 6.93
CA THR A 830 -18.70 15.94 5.79
C THR A 830 -18.44 17.39 6.20
N ALA A 831 -18.57 17.72 7.48
CA ALA A 831 -18.13 18.98 8.08
C ALA A 831 -17.68 18.74 9.55
N PRO A 832 -16.60 19.35 10.03
CA PRO A 832 -15.67 20.20 9.29
C PRO A 832 -14.79 19.41 8.30
N THR A 833 -14.20 20.13 7.35
CA THR A 833 -13.18 19.59 6.45
C THR A 833 -11.79 19.56 7.12
N LEU A 834 -10.87 18.75 6.58
CA LEU A 834 -9.56 18.53 7.19
C LEU A 834 -8.73 19.82 7.26
N GLY A 835 -8.48 20.31 8.48
CA GLY A 835 -7.74 21.54 8.76
C GLY A 835 -8.60 22.82 8.76
N GLU A 836 -9.92 22.70 8.68
CA GLU A 836 -10.84 23.84 8.72
C GLU A 836 -10.77 24.58 10.07
N THR A 837 -10.69 25.92 10.01
CA THR A 837 -10.73 26.78 11.20
C THR A 837 -12.17 27.03 11.64
N VAL A 838 -12.47 26.74 12.90
CA VAL A 838 -13.82 26.78 13.49
C VAL A 838 -13.83 27.56 14.80
N SER A 839 -14.94 28.22 15.12
CA SER A 839 -15.09 29.02 16.33
C SER A 839 -16.54 29.17 16.77
N GLY A 840 -16.77 29.47 18.05
CA GLY A 840 -18.11 29.63 18.60
C GLY A 840 -18.91 28.32 18.65
N THR A 841 -20.13 28.33 18.12
CA THR A 841 -20.96 27.14 17.95
C THR A 841 -20.88 26.66 16.51
N TYR A 842 -20.19 25.54 16.27
CA TYR A 842 -20.03 24.91 14.97
C TYR A 842 -20.95 23.66 14.85
N ILE A 843 -21.36 23.29 13.65
CA ILE A 843 -22.16 22.07 13.43
C ILE A 843 -21.27 21.03 12.73
N ILE A 844 -20.84 20.02 13.49
CA ILE A 844 -20.23 18.82 12.91
C ILE A 844 -21.35 18.07 12.18
N ALA A 845 -21.13 17.67 10.93
CA ALA A 845 -22.15 17.00 10.12
C ALA A 845 -21.56 15.86 9.29
N GLY A 846 -22.43 14.93 8.90
CA GLY A 846 -22.01 13.77 8.11
C GLY A 846 -23.16 12.92 7.60
N THR A 847 -22.80 11.76 7.06
CA THR A 847 -23.73 10.73 6.60
C THR A 847 -23.39 9.39 7.23
N ALA A 848 -24.38 8.52 7.37
CA ALA A 848 -24.15 7.11 7.64
C ALA A 848 -25.16 6.26 6.88
N SER A 849 -24.79 5.02 6.59
CA SER A 849 -25.56 4.11 5.75
C SER A 849 -25.25 2.67 6.12
N ASP A 850 -26.24 1.81 6.00
CA ASP A 850 -26.19 0.43 6.43
C ASP A 850 -26.36 -0.50 5.21
N PRO A 851 -25.53 -1.56 5.03
CA PRO A 851 -25.63 -2.43 3.85
C PRO A 851 -26.85 -3.34 3.82
N ASP A 852 -27.28 -3.87 4.98
CA ASP A 852 -28.34 -4.89 5.10
C ASP A 852 -29.46 -4.54 6.10
N GLY A 853 -29.30 -3.48 6.90
CA GLY A 853 -30.23 -3.02 7.93
C GLY A 853 -30.55 -1.52 7.91
N ASN A 854 -30.47 -0.87 9.07
CA ASN A 854 -30.70 0.56 9.27
C ASN A 854 -29.83 1.06 10.43
N VAL A 855 -29.22 2.24 10.29
CA VAL A 855 -28.52 2.92 11.39
C VAL A 855 -29.51 3.33 12.50
N ASP A 856 -29.34 2.79 13.71
CA ASP A 856 -30.07 3.13 14.94
C ASP A 856 -29.62 4.48 15.51
N LYS A 857 -28.31 4.74 15.54
CA LYS A 857 -27.71 5.98 16.04
C LYS A 857 -26.36 6.31 15.39
N VAL A 858 -25.94 7.56 15.53
CA VAL A 858 -24.57 8.02 15.26
C VAL A 858 -24.01 8.67 16.52
N GLU A 859 -22.72 8.47 16.78
CA GLU A 859 -21.99 9.05 17.91
C GLU A 859 -20.78 9.84 17.42
N VAL A 860 -20.48 10.95 18.10
CA VAL A 860 -19.32 11.82 17.86
C VAL A 860 -18.49 11.91 19.15
N ARG A 861 -17.17 11.93 19.03
CA ARG A 861 -16.21 12.15 20.13
C ARG A 861 -15.24 13.25 19.71
N ILE A 862 -14.99 14.22 20.59
CA ILE A 862 -13.95 15.23 20.41
C ILE A 862 -12.77 14.86 21.30
N ASP A 863 -11.58 14.78 20.72
CA ASP A 863 -10.32 14.36 21.33
C ASP A 863 -10.44 13.05 22.14
N SER A 864 -9.97 13.07 23.39
CA SER A 864 -10.11 11.99 24.38
C SER A 864 -11.41 12.09 25.21
N GLY A 865 -12.43 12.77 24.69
CA GLY A 865 -13.73 12.93 25.33
C GLY A 865 -14.56 11.64 25.37
N GLY A 866 -15.76 11.74 25.95
CA GLY A 866 -16.77 10.69 25.82
C GLY A 866 -17.43 10.68 24.44
N TRP A 867 -18.06 9.56 24.08
CA TRP A 867 -18.96 9.48 22.94
C TRP A 867 -20.29 10.18 23.23
N LEU A 868 -20.75 11.00 22.31
CA LEU A 868 -21.94 11.84 22.41
C LEU A 868 -22.85 11.57 21.21
N VAL A 869 -24.14 11.30 21.45
CA VAL A 869 -25.08 10.92 20.38
C VAL A 869 -25.40 12.14 19.50
N ALA A 870 -25.27 11.98 18.18
CA ALA A 870 -25.62 12.98 17.18
C ALA A 870 -27.12 12.98 16.86
N THR A 871 -27.60 14.05 16.26
CA THR A 871 -28.99 14.15 15.78
C THR A 871 -29.08 13.61 14.35
N GLY A 872 -29.88 12.56 14.16
CA GLY A 872 -30.08 11.91 12.85
C GLY A 872 -29.23 10.66 12.66
N THR A 873 -29.61 9.82 11.69
CA THR A 873 -29.01 8.50 11.46
C THR A 873 -28.48 8.32 10.03
N THR A 874 -29.23 8.70 8.99
CA THR A 874 -28.75 8.63 7.59
C THR A 874 -27.97 9.88 7.17
N SER A 875 -28.47 11.05 7.56
CA SER A 875 -27.73 12.31 7.56
C SER A 875 -27.79 12.81 8.99
N TRP A 876 -26.63 13.13 9.57
CA TRP A 876 -26.47 13.37 11.00
C TRP A 876 -25.73 14.68 11.26
N SER A 877 -26.00 15.28 12.42
CA SER A 877 -25.32 16.49 12.88
C SER A 877 -25.17 16.56 14.39
N TYR A 878 -24.10 17.18 14.86
CA TYR A 878 -23.80 17.42 16.27
C TYR A 878 -23.39 18.88 16.48
N ASP A 879 -24.11 19.58 17.37
CA ASP A 879 -23.84 20.97 17.74
C ASP A 879 -22.63 21.02 18.68
N TRP A 880 -21.49 21.50 18.17
CA TRP A 880 -20.23 21.60 18.88
C TRP A 880 -19.97 23.04 19.35
N ASP A 881 -20.11 23.28 20.65
CA ASP A 881 -19.67 24.52 21.28
C ASP A 881 -18.16 24.47 21.52
N THR A 882 -17.39 25.23 20.74
CA THR A 882 -15.94 25.35 20.87
C THR A 882 -15.52 26.35 21.93
N THR A 883 -16.41 27.21 22.45
CA THR A 883 -16.04 28.43 23.21
C THR A 883 -15.30 28.20 24.51
N ALA A 884 -15.32 26.97 25.04
CA ALA A 884 -14.59 26.55 26.24
C ALA A 884 -13.31 25.73 25.95
N LEU A 885 -12.99 25.50 24.67
CA LEU A 885 -11.78 24.79 24.24
C LEU A 885 -10.61 25.76 24.01
N SER A 886 -9.40 25.25 24.15
CA SER A 886 -8.16 25.97 23.86
C SER A 886 -7.90 26.05 22.36
N ASP A 887 -7.41 27.19 21.88
CA ASP A 887 -7.09 27.37 20.45
C ASP A 887 -5.99 26.39 20.00
N GLY A 888 -6.20 25.70 18.87
CA GLY A 888 -5.32 24.64 18.39
C GLY A 888 -6.02 23.54 17.60
N GLN A 889 -5.32 22.44 17.36
CA GLN A 889 -5.87 21.27 16.65
C GLN A 889 -6.71 20.40 17.59
N HIS A 890 -7.93 20.08 17.16
CA HIS A 890 -8.84 19.15 17.81
C HIS A 890 -9.19 18.00 16.85
N VAL A 891 -9.26 16.77 17.36
CA VAL A 891 -9.58 15.58 16.56
C VAL A 891 -11.02 15.17 16.83
N ILE A 892 -11.86 15.27 15.81
CA ILE A 892 -13.23 14.78 15.83
C ILE A 892 -13.22 13.34 15.32
N TYR A 893 -13.91 12.45 16.04
CA TYR A 893 -14.21 11.09 15.60
C TYR A 893 -15.72 10.92 15.47
N ALA A 894 -16.18 10.12 14.51
CA ALA A 894 -17.58 9.77 14.33
C ALA A 894 -17.75 8.28 14.02
N ARG A 895 -18.86 7.69 14.48
CA ARG A 895 -19.22 6.29 14.20
C ARG A 895 -20.74 6.07 14.20
N SER A 896 -21.23 5.16 13.37
CA SER A 896 -22.63 4.71 13.35
C SER A 896 -22.81 3.39 14.10
N PHE A 897 -24.04 3.06 14.45
CA PHE A 897 -24.45 1.81 15.11
C PHE A 897 -25.81 1.37 14.56
N ASP A 898 -25.99 0.08 14.30
CA ASP A 898 -27.18 -0.50 13.64
C ASP A 898 -28.20 -1.13 14.64
N GLY A 899 -27.77 -1.40 15.88
CA GLY A 899 -28.52 -2.17 16.88
C GLY A 899 -27.72 -3.36 17.46
N THR A 900 -26.70 -3.80 16.73
CA THR A 900 -25.81 -4.94 16.93
C THR A 900 -24.34 -4.48 16.97
N ASP A 901 -23.86 -3.84 15.89
CA ASP A 901 -22.46 -3.51 15.61
C ASP A 901 -22.23 -2.02 15.35
N TYR A 902 -20.96 -1.58 15.50
CA TYR A 902 -20.52 -0.21 15.23
C TYR A 902 -19.69 -0.13 13.95
N SER A 903 -19.76 1.00 13.25
CA SER A 903 -18.82 1.33 12.18
C SER A 903 -17.38 1.45 12.69
N SER A 904 -16.43 1.44 11.75
CA SER A 904 -15.10 2.04 12.00
C SER A 904 -15.24 3.48 12.50
N GLU A 905 -14.30 3.92 13.34
CA GLU A 905 -14.19 5.33 13.76
C GLU A 905 -13.60 6.16 12.61
N GLU A 906 -14.44 6.94 11.92
CA GLU A 906 -13.99 7.97 10.98
C GLU A 906 -13.44 9.17 11.78
N LEU A 907 -12.41 9.87 11.28
CA LEU A 907 -11.85 11.04 11.97
C LEU A 907 -11.50 12.21 11.05
N VAL A 908 -11.61 13.43 11.59
CA VAL A 908 -11.13 14.66 10.95
C VAL A 908 -10.49 15.58 11.99
N ILE A 909 -9.46 16.33 11.57
CA ILE A 909 -8.82 17.34 12.40
C ILE A 909 -9.40 18.71 12.06
N ALA A 910 -9.92 19.43 13.05
CA ALA A 910 -10.33 20.83 12.95
C ALA A 910 -9.33 21.72 13.70
N ILE A 911 -9.27 23.00 13.36
CA ILE A 911 -8.50 24.00 14.09
C ILE A 911 -9.50 24.89 14.84
N VAL A 912 -9.58 24.76 16.16
CA VAL A 912 -10.36 25.70 16.98
C VAL A 912 -9.58 27.00 17.11
N ASP A 913 -10.23 28.13 16.85
CA ASP A 913 -9.72 29.46 17.13
C ASP A 913 -10.84 30.32 17.75
N ASN A 914 -10.88 30.33 19.08
CA ASN A 914 -11.77 31.20 19.85
C ASN A 914 -11.11 32.55 20.17
N THR A 915 -9.95 32.88 19.61
CA THR A 915 -9.36 34.19 19.83
C THR A 915 -10.31 35.26 19.26
N PRO A 916 -10.71 36.28 20.04
CA PRO A 916 -11.40 37.42 19.47
C PRO A 916 -10.43 38.05 18.45
N PRO A 917 -10.86 38.32 17.21
CA PRO A 917 -10.00 39.01 16.25
C PRO A 917 -9.54 40.34 16.86
N PRO A 918 -8.32 40.81 16.52
CA PRO A 918 -7.84 42.09 17.00
C PRO A 918 -8.87 43.20 16.64
N PRO A 919 -9.06 44.22 17.50
CA PRO A 919 -9.97 45.31 17.18
C PRO A 919 -9.49 46.03 15.92
N ASN A 920 -10.35 46.03 14.90
CA ASN A 920 -10.22 46.72 13.61
C ASN A 920 -9.56 48.10 13.78
N GLU A 921 -8.40 48.35 13.16
CA GLU A 921 -7.75 49.67 13.25
C GLU A 921 -8.40 50.64 12.23
N PRO A 922 -9.08 51.71 12.68
CA PRO A 922 -9.88 52.55 11.79
C PRO A 922 -9.02 53.18 10.69
N PRO A 923 -9.53 53.25 9.45
CA PRO A 923 -8.70 53.50 8.29
C PRO A 923 -8.16 54.93 8.28
N THR A 924 -7.15 55.16 7.45
CA THR A 924 -6.54 56.47 7.24
C THR A 924 -6.99 57.09 5.92
N CYS A 925 -7.17 58.41 5.91
CA CYS A 925 -7.52 59.19 4.73
C CYS A 925 -6.64 60.45 4.69
N THR A 926 -6.26 60.87 3.48
CA THR A 926 -5.41 62.03 3.20
C THR A 926 -6.01 62.82 2.05
N MET A 927 -5.85 64.15 2.06
CA MET A 927 -6.34 65.05 1.01
C MET A 927 -5.13 65.78 0.42
N ASP A 928 -4.87 65.57 -0.87
CA ASP A 928 -3.75 66.17 -1.61
C ASP A 928 -4.16 67.47 -2.29
N THR A 929 -5.43 67.57 -2.73
CA THR A 929 -6.07 68.80 -3.22
C THR A 929 -7.50 68.93 -2.67
N PRO A 930 -7.97 70.14 -2.33
CA PRO A 930 -7.23 71.40 -2.29
C PRO A 930 -6.28 71.51 -1.09
N ILE A 931 -5.35 72.47 -1.17
CA ILE A 931 -4.47 72.83 -0.05
C ILE A 931 -5.18 73.85 0.84
N ASP A 932 -4.98 73.78 2.17
CA ASP A 932 -5.54 74.76 3.11
C ASP A 932 -5.07 76.19 2.79
N GLY A 933 -6.03 77.11 2.62
CA GLY A 933 -5.82 78.48 2.17
C GLY A 933 -5.90 78.71 0.66
N GLU A 934 -6.13 77.67 -0.16
CA GLU A 934 -6.23 77.80 -1.63
C GLU A 934 -7.48 78.59 -2.08
N THR A 935 -7.41 79.26 -3.22
CA THR A 935 -8.57 79.92 -3.86
C THR A 935 -8.99 79.12 -5.09
N VAL A 936 -10.26 78.72 -5.15
CA VAL A 936 -10.80 77.75 -6.13
C VAL A 936 -12.01 78.32 -6.89
N SER A 937 -12.17 77.94 -8.16
CA SER A 937 -13.27 78.42 -9.02
C SER A 937 -13.60 77.45 -10.15
N GLY A 938 -14.82 77.53 -10.69
CA GLY A 938 -15.28 76.67 -11.80
C GLY A 938 -15.58 75.22 -11.38
N ILE A 939 -14.93 74.26 -12.05
CA ILE A 939 -14.93 72.85 -11.65
C ILE A 939 -13.54 72.55 -11.09
N TYR A 940 -13.48 72.08 -9.85
CA TYR A 940 -12.25 71.81 -9.12
C TYR A 940 -12.22 70.35 -8.64
N THR A 941 -11.15 69.62 -8.97
CA THR A 941 -10.99 68.22 -8.55
C THR A 941 -10.35 68.15 -7.17
N ILE A 942 -11.15 67.75 -6.18
CA ILE A 942 -10.68 67.33 -4.84
C ILE A 942 -10.09 65.92 -4.99
N ALA A 943 -8.90 65.65 -4.45
CA ALA A 943 -8.25 64.35 -4.59
C ALA A 943 -7.39 63.98 -3.36
N GLY A 944 -7.11 62.69 -3.21
CA GLY A 944 -6.27 62.18 -2.14
C GLY A 944 -6.08 60.68 -2.17
N SER A 945 -5.56 60.14 -1.06
CA SER A 945 -5.37 58.69 -0.87
C SER A 945 -5.95 58.21 0.45
N ALA A 946 -6.26 56.91 0.52
CA ALA A 946 -6.68 56.25 1.74
C ALA A 946 -5.99 54.90 1.89
N SER A 947 -5.67 54.54 3.12
CA SER A 947 -4.92 53.33 3.46
C SER A 947 -5.43 52.71 4.75
N ASP A 948 -5.34 51.40 4.82
CA ASP A 948 -5.95 50.57 5.85
C ASP A 948 -4.83 49.74 6.52
N PRO A 949 -4.68 49.73 7.87
CA PRO A 949 -3.62 48.97 8.54
C PRO A 949 -3.83 47.45 8.49
N ASP A 950 -5.09 47.01 8.60
CA ASP A 950 -5.48 45.59 8.76
C ASP A 950 -6.63 45.14 7.83
N GLY A 951 -7.38 46.05 7.21
CA GLY A 951 -8.51 45.77 6.32
C GLY A 951 -8.35 46.23 4.85
N THR A 952 -9.47 46.63 4.24
CA THR A 952 -9.51 47.23 2.90
C THR A 952 -10.59 48.31 2.80
N ILE A 953 -10.23 49.50 2.30
CA ILE A 953 -11.15 50.62 2.08
C ILE A 953 -12.33 50.25 1.14
N GLU A 954 -13.54 50.15 1.68
CA GLU A 954 -14.79 49.97 0.94
C GLU A 954 -15.17 51.24 0.18
N LEU A 955 -15.09 52.41 0.84
CA LEU A 955 -15.45 53.69 0.24
C LEU A 955 -14.70 54.89 0.85
N VAL A 956 -14.74 56.01 0.11
CA VAL A 956 -14.31 57.32 0.58
C VAL A 956 -15.45 58.30 0.35
N GLU A 957 -15.67 59.20 1.31
CA GLU A 957 -16.68 60.26 1.23
C GLU A 957 -16.05 61.64 1.37
N ILE A 958 -16.64 62.60 0.65
CA ILE A 958 -16.32 64.03 0.68
C ILE A 958 -17.52 64.79 1.25
N ARG A 959 -17.25 65.90 1.95
CA ARG A 959 -18.25 66.85 2.43
C ARG A 959 -17.77 68.26 2.17
N ILE A 960 -18.66 69.17 1.77
CA ILE A 960 -18.34 70.60 1.67
C ILE A 960 -19.20 71.32 2.71
N ASP A 961 -18.53 72.05 3.60
CA ASP A 961 -19.08 72.62 4.83
C ASP A 961 -19.83 71.55 5.66
N ASP A 962 -21.05 71.83 6.08
CA ASP A 962 -21.98 70.89 6.75
C ASP A 962 -23.01 70.27 5.79
N VAL A 963 -22.86 70.44 4.46
CA VAL A 963 -23.74 69.79 3.46
C VAL A 963 -23.35 68.33 3.33
N GLY A 964 -24.27 67.41 3.67
CA GLY A 964 -23.99 66.00 3.95
C GLY A 964 -23.11 65.23 2.96
N TRP A 965 -22.42 64.22 3.49
CA TRP A 965 -21.41 63.41 2.80
C TRP A 965 -21.88 62.81 1.47
N VAL A 966 -20.97 62.77 0.50
CA VAL A 966 -21.14 62.17 -0.84
C VAL A 966 -19.93 61.31 -1.19
N GLN A 967 -20.14 60.17 -1.85
CA GLN A 967 -19.07 59.23 -2.16
C GLN A 967 -18.13 59.76 -3.27
N ALA A 968 -16.82 59.59 -3.08
CA ALA A 968 -15.79 59.87 -4.08
C ALA A 968 -15.70 58.76 -5.14
N SER A 969 -15.01 59.02 -6.25
CA SER A 969 -14.60 57.97 -7.20
C SER A 969 -13.24 57.40 -6.81
N GLY A 970 -13.18 56.10 -6.57
CA GLY A 970 -11.98 55.40 -6.08
C GLY A 970 -11.96 55.24 -4.55
N THR A 971 -11.09 54.35 -4.06
CA THR A 971 -10.97 54.02 -2.63
C THR A 971 -9.57 54.33 -2.10
N THR A 972 -8.56 53.55 -2.49
CA THR A 972 -7.16 53.76 -2.03
C THR A 972 -6.48 54.97 -2.67
N SER A 973 -6.87 55.33 -3.90
CA SER A 973 -6.63 56.64 -4.50
C SER A 973 -7.95 57.13 -5.04
N TRP A 974 -8.35 58.34 -4.65
CA TRP A 974 -9.72 58.81 -4.79
C TRP A 974 -9.78 60.25 -5.31
N SER A 975 -10.88 60.59 -6.00
CA SER A 975 -11.15 61.96 -6.44
C SER A 975 -12.64 62.29 -6.52
N TYR A 976 -12.96 63.59 -6.49
CA TYR A 976 -14.30 64.14 -6.61
C TYR A 976 -14.27 65.50 -7.32
N ASP A 977 -14.99 65.62 -8.44
CA ASP A 977 -15.11 66.88 -9.18
C ASP A 977 -16.17 67.80 -8.55
N TRP A 978 -15.72 68.78 -7.77
CA TRP A 978 -16.56 69.78 -7.13
C TRP A 978 -16.82 70.95 -8.07
N ASN A 979 -18.09 71.19 -8.39
CA ASN A 979 -18.52 72.42 -9.05
C ASN A 979 -18.66 73.55 -8.03
N THR A 980 -17.71 74.49 -8.00
CA THR A 980 -17.73 75.64 -7.07
C THR A 980 -18.71 76.73 -7.51
N THR A 981 -19.16 76.73 -8.77
CA THR A 981 -20.04 77.78 -9.33
C THR A 981 -21.49 77.73 -8.79
N VAL A 982 -21.83 76.70 -8.02
CA VAL A 982 -23.12 76.58 -7.30
C VAL A 982 -23.00 76.88 -5.80
N PHE A 983 -21.80 77.24 -5.34
CA PHE A 983 -21.52 77.73 -3.99
C PHE A 983 -21.37 79.26 -4.04
N SER A 984 -21.55 79.93 -2.90
CA SER A 984 -21.38 81.38 -2.79
C SER A 984 -19.90 81.75 -2.68
N ASP A 985 -19.47 82.85 -3.30
CA ASP A 985 -18.09 83.31 -3.16
C ASP A 985 -17.78 83.65 -1.68
N GLY A 986 -16.71 83.09 -1.13
CA GLY A 986 -16.42 83.09 0.30
C GLY A 986 -15.61 81.88 0.79
N SER A 987 -15.44 81.75 2.10
CA SER A 987 -14.69 80.65 2.72
C SER A 987 -15.55 79.39 2.84
N HIS A 988 -15.02 78.26 2.38
CA HIS A 988 -15.64 76.93 2.45
C HIS A 988 -14.66 75.92 3.02
N THR A 989 -15.14 74.91 3.75
CA THR A 989 -14.28 73.83 4.29
C THR A 989 -14.64 72.49 3.66
N VAL A 990 -13.70 71.91 2.92
CA VAL A 990 -13.80 70.56 2.37
C VAL A 990 -13.35 69.56 3.43
N TYR A 991 -14.11 68.48 3.63
CA TYR A 991 -13.75 67.34 4.47
C TYR A 991 -13.67 66.07 3.62
N ALA A 992 -12.78 65.14 3.97
CA ALA A 992 -12.73 63.79 3.40
C ALA A 992 -12.52 62.72 4.49
N ARG A 993 -13.12 61.54 4.32
CA ARG A 993 -12.96 60.37 5.21
C ARG A 993 -13.09 59.06 4.45
N SER A 994 -12.40 58.02 4.90
CA SER A 994 -12.52 56.65 4.38
C SER A 994 -13.34 55.75 5.31
N TYR A 995 -13.79 54.60 4.79
CA TYR A 995 -14.55 53.55 5.48
C TYR A 995 -14.08 52.19 4.96
N ASP A 996 -13.95 51.21 5.86
CA ASP A 996 -13.42 49.85 5.62
C ASP A 996 -14.52 48.75 5.59
N GLY A 997 -15.75 49.10 5.98
CA GLY A 997 -16.86 48.16 6.20
C GLY A 997 -17.33 48.09 7.67
N THR A 998 -16.51 48.56 8.61
CA THR A 998 -16.70 48.57 10.07
C THR A 998 -16.64 49.98 10.65
N ASP A 999 -15.54 50.71 10.43
CA ASP A 999 -15.20 51.98 11.06
C ASP A 999 -14.81 53.07 10.04
N TYR A 1000 -15.01 54.33 10.43
CA TYR A 1000 -14.64 55.49 9.61
C TYR A 1000 -13.32 56.10 10.06
N SER A 1001 -12.53 56.58 9.09
CA SER A 1001 -11.37 57.41 9.39
C SER A 1001 -11.75 58.68 10.16
N THR A 1002 -10.79 59.25 10.88
CA THR A 1002 -10.90 60.67 11.23
C THR A 1002 -10.94 61.51 9.94
N ALA A 1003 -11.78 62.55 9.94
CA ALA A 1003 -12.00 63.36 8.75
C ALA A 1003 -10.90 64.42 8.58
N VAL A 1004 -10.07 64.26 7.55
CA VAL A 1004 -9.15 65.34 7.11
C VAL A 1004 -9.95 66.45 6.47
N ASN A 1005 -9.42 67.68 6.51
CA ASN A 1005 -10.08 68.84 5.94
C ASN A 1005 -9.10 69.94 5.49
N ALA A 1006 -9.56 70.74 4.53
CA ALA A 1006 -8.88 71.93 4.02
C ALA A 1006 -9.90 73.05 3.83
N THR A 1007 -9.56 74.27 4.26
CA THR A 1007 -10.40 75.46 4.09
C THR A 1007 -9.92 76.23 2.87
N VAL A 1008 -10.82 76.49 1.93
CA VAL A 1008 -10.55 77.23 0.68
C VAL A 1008 -11.41 78.48 0.59
N THR A 1009 -11.01 79.42 -0.27
CA THR A 1009 -11.88 80.50 -0.73
C THR A 1009 -12.44 80.16 -2.09
N VAL A 1010 -13.76 80.05 -2.22
CA VAL A 1010 -14.43 80.02 -3.52
C VAL A 1010 -14.53 81.46 -4.04
N ASP A 1011 -14.10 81.70 -5.28
CA ASP A 1011 -14.27 82.99 -5.96
C ASP A 1011 -14.58 82.79 -7.45
N ASN A 1012 -15.86 82.94 -7.82
CA ASN A 1012 -16.34 82.84 -9.19
C ASN A 1012 -16.60 84.23 -9.82
N ALA A 1013 -16.13 85.33 -9.22
CA ALA A 1013 -16.42 86.68 -9.69
C ALA A 1013 -15.70 87.01 -11.02
N PRO A 1014 -16.41 87.53 -12.06
CA PRO A 1014 -15.76 88.01 -13.27
C PRO A 1014 -15.01 89.33 -13.01
N PRO A 1015 -13.78 89.51 -13.53
CA PRO A 1015 -12.97 90.69 -13.24
C PRO A 1015 -13.57 91.98 -13.86
N PRO A 1016 -13.43 93.14 -13.18
CA PRO A 1016 -13.95 94.42 -13.66
C PRO A 1016 -13.19 94.96 -14.89
N GLN A 1017 -13.84 95.88 -15.62
CA GLN A 1017 -13.23 96.66 -16.69
C GLN A 1017 -12.53 97.92 -16.12
N PRO A 1018 -11.40 98.37 -16.70
CA PRO A 1018 -10.78 99.63 -16.31
C PRO A 1018 -11.64 100.82 -16.71
N GLU A 1019 -11.64 101.89 -15.90
CA GLU A 1019 -12.46 103.09 -16.16
C GLU A 1019 -11.71 104.13 -17.01
N PRO A 1020 -12.37 104.78 -18.00
CA PRO A 1020 -11.78 105.91 -18.67
C PRO A 1020 -11.83 107.18 -17.79
N PRO A 1021 -10.93 108.16 -17.98
CA PRO A 1021 -10.46 108.98 -16.87
C PRO A 1021 -10.66 110.51 -17.06
N VAL A 1022 -10.00 111.37 -16.26
CA VAL A 1022 -10.49 112.75 -15.98
C VAL A 1022 -9.41 113.85 -15.89
N CYS A 1023 -9.71 115.03 -16.44
CA CYS A 1023 -9.00 116.28 -16.15
C CYS A 1023 -9.89 117.51 -16.37
N SER A 1024 -9.32 118.67 -16.05
CA SER A 1024 -9.96 119.97 -16.09
C SER A 1024 -8.95 121.09 -16.40
N ILE A 1025 -9.51 122.15 -17.00
CA ILE A 1025 -8.82 123.38 -17.37
C ILE A 1025 -8.92 124.35 -16.20
N SER A 1026 -7.79 124.86 -15.68
CA SER A 1026 -7.79 125.86 -14.61
C SER A 1026 -7.46 127.27 -15.13
N SER A 1027 -6.66 127.40 -16.19
CA SER A 1027 -6.32 128.67 -16.81
C SER A 1027 -6.15 128.59 -18.34
N PRO A 1028 -6.50 129.66 -19.08
CA PRO A 1028 -7.37 130.76 -18.65
C PRO A 1028 -8.85 130.32 -18.69
N THR A 1029 -9.70 131.08 -18.01
CA THR A 1029 -11.10 130.73 -17.72
C THR A 1029 -12.06 130.99 -18.91
N PRO A 1030 -13.28 130.41 -18.91
CA PRO A 1030 -14.25 130.57 -20.01
C PRO A 1030 -14.59 132.04 -20.29
N GLY A 1031 -14.38 132.47 -21.55
CA GLY A 1031 -14.60 133.85 -21.97
C GLY A 1031 -13.66 134.88 -21.34
N GLN A 1032 -12.55 134.45 -20.72
CA GLN A 1032 -11.49 135.35 -20.22
C GLN A 1032 -10.90 136.18 -21.35
N MET A 1033 -10.07 137.15 -20.95
CA MET A 1033 -9.26 137.95 -21.84
C MET A 1033 -7.75 137.89 -21.42
N VAL A 1034 -6.80 137.29 -22.19
CA VAL A 1034 -5.31 137.43 -22.02
C VAL A 1034 -4.44 137.48 -23.32
N SER A 1035 -3.75 138.59 -23.66
CA SER A 1035 -3.08 138.79 -24.97
C SER A 1035 -1.62 138.31 -25.08
N GLY A 1036 -1.12 138.13 -26.30
CA GLY A 1036 0.31 138.00 -26.60
C GLY A 1036 0.91 136.60 -26.37
N THR A 1037 1.15 136.21 -25.12
CA THR A 1037 1.61 134.86 -24.77
C THR A 1037 0.99 134.43 -23.46
N VAL A 1038 0.39 133.24 -23.48
CA VAL A 1038 -0.66 132.80 -22.57
C VAL A 1038 -0.32 131.42 -22.04
N GLU A 1039 -0.06 131.33 -20.73
CA GLU A 1039 0.02 130.02 -20.08
C GLU A 1039 -1.38 129.41 -19.96
N ILE A 1040 -1.54 128.26 -20.61
CA ILE A 1040 -2.69 127.37 -20.51
C ILE A 1040 -2.33 126.32 -19.45
N SER A 1041 -3.14 126.13 -18.39
CA SER A 1041 -2.81 125.20 -17.29
C SER A 1041 -4.03 124.53 -16.65
N GLY A 1042 -3.80 123.43 -15.90
CA GLY A 1042 -4.84 122.58 -15.33
C GLY A 1042 -4.30 121.26 -14.74
N THR A 1043 -5.18 120.31 -14.45
CA THR A 1043 -4.86 119.12 -13.62
C THR A 1043 -5.62 117.85 -13.99
N SER A 1044 -4.90 116.75 -14.20
CA SER A 1044 -5.42 115.41 -14.54
C SER A 1044 -5.34 114.45 -13.35
N SER A 1045 -6.30 113.54 -13.26
CA SER A 1045 -6.39 112.53 -12.20
C SER A 1045 -7.16 111.31 -12.67
N ASP A 1046 -6.72 110.17 -12.16
CA ASP A 1046 -7.00 108.84 -12.67
C ASP A 1046 -7.61 107.99 -11.54
N PRO A 1047 -8.74 107.27 -11.76
CA PRO A 1047 -9.36 106.45 -10.71
C PRO A 1047 -8.63 105.13 -10.37
N ASP A 1048 -7.95 104.49 -11.33
CA ASP A 1048 -7.38 103.14 -11.19
C ASP A 1048 -5.87 103.02 -11.50
N GLY A 1049 -5.22 104.09 -11.98
CA GLY A 1049 -3.83 104.11 -12.47
C GLY A 1049 -2.99 105.39 -12.22
N THR A 1050 -2.23 105.82 -13.24
CA THR A 1050 -1.41 107.05 -13.23
C THR A 1050 -1.31 107.75 -14.59
N VAL A 1051 -1.36 109.09 -14.60
CA VAL A 1051 -1.30 109.92 -15.82
C VAL A 1051 0.08 109.97 -16.51
N GLN A 1052 0.17 109.53 -17.77
CA GLN A 1052 1.39 109.38 -18.58
C GLN A 1052 1.75 110.59 -19.47
N LYS A 1053 0.80 111.19 -20.21
CA LYS A 1053 1.05 112.37 -21.06
C LYS A 1053 -0.13 113.33 -21.05
N VAL A 1054 0.03 114.56 -21.52
CA VAL A 1054 -1.08 115.51 -21.70
C VAL A 1054 -0.96 116.21 -23.04
N GLU A 1055 -1.98 116.20 -23.89
CA GLU A 1055 -2.12 116.94 -25.15
C GLU A 1055 -3.00 118.20 -25.00
N ILE A 1056 -2.95 119.11 -25.98
CA ILE A 1056 -3.87 120.24 -26.17
C ILE A 1056 -4.16 120.40 -27.67
N ARG A 1057 -5.29 121.01 -28.05
CA ARG A 1057 -5.54 121.41 -29.45
C ARG A 1057 -6.40 122.66 -29.57
N ILE A 1058 -5.90 123.62 -30.34
CA ILE A 1058 -6.61 124.87 -30.65
C ILE A 1058 -7.50 124.66 -31.87
N ASP A 1059 -8.80 124.92 -31.71
CA ASP A 1059 -9.88 124.73 -32.68
C ASP A 1059 -9.82 123.35 -33.37
N SER A 1060 -9.67 123.36 -34.70
CA SER A 1060 -9.54 122.21 -35.59
C SER A 1060 -8.09 121.93 -36.02
N GLY A 1061 -7.10 122.39 -35.23
CA GLY A 1061 -5.69 122.13 -35.45
C GLY A 1061 -5.26 120.68 -35.21
N THR A 1062 -4.00 120.47 -34.82
CA THR A 1062 -3.48 119.16 -34.39
C THR A 1062 -3.28 119.11 -32.88
N TRP A 1063 -3.35 117.91 -32.31
CA TRP A 1063 -2.97 117.63 -30.93
C TRP A 1063 -1.48 117.93 -30.70
N ILE A 1064 -1.14 118.57 -29.58
CA ILE A 1064 0.21 119.03 -29.19
C ILE A 1064 0.43 118.68 -27.71
N GLU A 1065 1.52 118.00 -27.37
CA GLU A 1065 1.81 117.64 -25.97
C GLU A 1065 2.16 118.88 -25.10
N ALA A 1066 1.53 119.01 -23.95
CA ALA A 1066 1.79 119.98 -22.89
C ALA A 1066 2.90 119.48 -21.94
N SER A 1067 3.39 120.39 -21.10
CA SER A 1067 4.42 120.08 -20.10
C SER A 1067 3.80 119.68 -18.76
N GLY A 1068 3.75 118.37 -18.48
CA GLY A 1068 3.30 117.79 -17.20
C GLY A 1068 2.18 116.76 -17.39
N THR A 1069 1.75 116.11 -16.30
CA THR A 1069 0.69 115.08 -16.34
C THR A 1069 -0.40 115.28 -15.28
N THR A 1070 -0.09 115.17 -13.99
CA THR A 1070 -1.06 115.42 -12.90
C THR A 1070 -1.38 116.91 -12.75
N THR A 1071 -0.38 117.76 -12.94
CA THR A 1071 -0.50 119.21 -13.11
C THR A 1071 0.34 119.57 -14.32
N TRP A 1072 -0.21 120.31 -15.27
CA TRP A 1072 0.43 120.55 -16.57
C TRP A 1072 0.21 121.98 -17.04
N SER A 1073 1.07 122.45 -17.95
CA SER A 1073 0.85 123.71 -18.68
C SER A 1073 1.48 123.77 -20.07
N TYR A 1074 1.04 124.73 -20.89
CA TYR A 1074 1.55 125.02 -22.23
C TYR A 1074 1.49 126.52 -22.53
N ASP A 1075 2.61 127.12 -22.95
CA ASP A 1075 2.68 128.52 -23.35
C ASP A 1075 2.20 128.72 -24.80
N TRP A 1076 0.96 129.20 -24.98
CA TRP A 1076 0.46 129.59 -26.29
C TRP A 1076 0.82 131.05 -26.60
N ASN A 1077 1.70 131.24 -27.59
CA ASN A 1077 1.90 132.54 -28.22
C ASN A 1077 0.76 132.86 -29.20
N THR A 1078 -0.21 133.66 -28.75
CA THR A 1078 -1.40 134.04 -29.53
C THR A 1078 -1.06 134.97 -30.70
N THR A 1079 0.05 135.73 -30.68
CA THR A 1079 0.39 136.76 -31.70
C THR A 1079 0.48 136.31 -33.16
N ASN A 1080 0.49 135.00 -33.42
CA ASN A 1080 0.51 134.43 -34.78
C ASN A 1080 -0.88 133.91 -35.23
N VAL A 1081 -1.93 134.22 -34.46
CA VAL A 1081 -3.31 133.76 -34.66
C VAL A 1081 -4.23 134.98 -34.77
N SER A 1082 -5.30 134.87 -35.58
CA SER A 1082 -6.22 135.95 -35.89
C SER A 1082 -7.13 136.32 -34.72
N ASP A 1083 -7.51 137.60 -34.64
CA ASP A 1083 -8.44 138.12 -33.64
C ASP A 1083 -9.86 137.54 -33.84
N GLY A 1084 -10.46 136.95 -32.79
CA GLY A 1084 -11.75 136.27 -32.84
C GLY A 1084 -11.96 135.26 -31.70
N GLN A 1085 -13.08 134.52 -31.74
CA GLN A 1085 -13.29 133.40 -30.81
C GLN A 1085 -12.54 132.14 -31.26
N HIS A 1086 -11.81 131.55 -30.31
CA HIS A 1086 -11.13 130.27 -30.39
C HIS A 1086 -11.68 129.33 -29.31
N THR A 1087 -11.46 128.03 -29.45
CA THR A 1087 -11.74 127.01 -28.43
C THR A 1087 -10.59 126.03 -28.37
N ILE A 1088 -9.94 125.87 -27.21
CA ILE A 1088 -9.00 124.75 -27.02
C ILE A 1088 -9.75 123.59 -26.39
N TYR A 1089 -9.40 122.40 -26.85
CA TYR A 1089 -9.91 121.09 -26.43
C TYR A 1089 -8.76 120.26 -25.88
N ALA A 1090 -9.02 119.30 -24.98
CA ALA A 1090 -8.18 118.10 -24.78
C ALA A 1090 -8.69 116.98 -23.81
N ARG A 1091 -7.91 115.88 -23.74
CA ARG A 1091 -8.18 114.50 -23.23
C ARG A 1091 -6.88 113.61 -23.05
N SER A 1092 -6.42 113.22 -21.84
CA SER A 1092 -5.17 112.38 -21.69
C SER A 1092 -5.39 110.87 -21.71
N TYR A 1093 -4.30 110.12 -21.55
CA TYR A 1093 -4.07 108.79 -22.07
C TYR A 1093 -2.98 107.99 -21.33
N ASP A 1094 -3.46 106.92 -20.70
CA ASP A 1094 -2.81 105.85 -19.91
C ASP A 1094 -1.86 104.91 -20.66
N GLY A 1095 -2.03 104.74 -21.97
CA GLY A 1095 -1.56 103.55 -22.67
C GLY A 1095 -2.65 102.52 -23.01
N ALA A 1096 -3.93 102.83 -22.74
CA ALA A 1096 -5.13 102.03 -22.99
C ALA A 1096 -6.32 102.87 -23.53
N LEU A 1097 -6.93 103.76 -22.73
CA LEU A 1097 -8.09 104.62 -23.03
C LEU A 1097 -7.78 106.13 -22.96
N TYR A 1098 -8.39 106.91 -23.86
CA TYR A 1098 -8.42 108.37 -23.74
C TYR A 1098 -9.63 108.84 -22.93
N SER A 1099 -9.49 109.94 -22.19
CA SER A 1099 -10.63 110.61 -21.55
C SER A 1099 -11.55 111.32 -22.54
N THR A 1100 -12.70 111.79 -22.04
CA THR A 1100 -13.61 112.66 -22.79
C THR A 1100 -13.04 114.06 -22.98
N GLU A 1101 -13.15 114.61 -24.19
CA GLU A 1101 -12.64 115.95 -24.55
C GLU A 1101 -13.31 117.10 -23.78
N VAL A 1102 -12.63 117.65 -22.77
CA VAL A 1102 -12.97 118.94 -22.15
C VAL A 1102 -12.45 120.08 -23.01
N ASN A 1103 -13.06 121.27 -22.90
CA ASN A 1103 -12.70 122.42 -23.74
C ASN A 1103 -13.11 123.75 -23.10
N VAL A 1104 -12.47 124.84 -23.52
CA VAL A 1104 -12.83 126.21 -23.13
C VAL A 1104 -12.82 127.16 -24.31
N THR A 1105 -13.88 127.97 -24.44
CA THR A 1105 -14.03 128.99 -25.49
C THR A 1105 -13.66 130.38 -24.97
N VAL A 1106 -13.00 131.15 -25.82
CA VAL A 1106 -12.00 132.16 -25.46
C VAL A 1106 -11.84 133.14 -26.65
N SER A 1107 -11.63 134.44 -26.44
CA SER A 1107 -11.68 135.47 -27.52
C SER A 1107 -10.34 136.16 -27.78
N VAL A 1108 -9.47 135.53 -28.57
CA VAL A 1108 -8.17 136.08 -28.98
C VAL A 1108 -8.31 137.44 -29.66
N ASP A 1109 -7.32 138.28 -29.43
CA ASP A 1109 -6.97 139.43 -30.25
C ASP A 1109 -5.44 139.62 -30.10
N ASN A 1110 -4.77 140.25 -31.06
CA ASN A 1110 -3.34 140.57 -31.03
C ASN A 1110 -3.04 141.85 -31.82
N VAL A 1111 -4.07 142.66 -32.09
CA VAL A 1111 -3.86 144.11 -32.05
C VAL A 1111 -3.22 144.43 -30.68
N ALA A 1112 -2.41 145.49 -30.58
CA ALA A 1112 -1.46 145.59 -29.45
C ALA A 1112 -2.10 145.50 -28.03
N PRO A 1113 -3.38 145.85 -27.86
CA PRO A 1113 -4.41 145.07 -27.11
C PRO A 1113 -5.50 144.44 -28.03
N PRO A 1114 -6.34 143.33 -27.78
CA PRO A 1114 -6.54 142.22 -26.69
C PRO A 1114 -6.45 140.56 -26.65
N GLU A 1115 -6.21 139.17 -26.77
CA GLU A 1115 -6.63 138.01 -25.75
C GLU A 1115 -6.49 136.25 -25.85
N PRO A 1116 -7.16 135.16 -25.12
CA PRO A 1116 -6.95 133.58 -24.55
C PRO A 1116 -7.21 131.99 -25.16
N GLY A 1117 -7.26 130.57 -24.71
CA GLY A 1117 -7.16 129.37 -23.57
C GLY A 1117 -7.62 127.68 -23.66
N GLY A 1118 -7.36 126.53 -22.76
CA GLY A 1118 -7.08 124.87 -22.66
C GLY A 1118 -7.79 123.25 -22.47
N PRO A 1119 -7.33 122.07 -21.66
CA PRO A 1119 -7.25 120.38 -21.60
C PRO A 1119 -7.63 119.17 -20.35
N GLU A 1120 -7.50 117.72 -19.95
CA GLU A 1120 -7.03 116.09 -20.12
C GLU A 1120 -7.43 114.51 -19.32
N GLY A 1121 -6.68 113.32 -18.80
CA GLY A 1121 -6.86 111.63 -18.53
C GLY A 1121 -6.30 110.46 -17.32
N ASP A 1122 -6.03 108.99 -17.03
CA ASP A 1122 -5.43 107.43 -17.40
C ASP A 1122 -5.79 105.79 -16.63
N LEU A 1123 -5.33 104.34 -16.31
CA LEU A 1123 -4.38 102.88 -16.42
C LEU A 1123 -4.57 101.26 -15.57
N HIS A 1124 -4.18 99.77 -15.41
CA HIS A 1124 -3.47 98.20 -15.73
C HIS A 1124 -3.66 96.62 -14.84
N TRP A 1125 -3.22 95.16 -14.67
CA TRP A 1125 -2.46 93.63 -15.00
C TRP A 1125 -2.72 92.03 -14.17
N ALA A 1126 -2.29 90.58 -14.00
CA ALA A 1126 -1.39 89.12 -14.21
C ALA A 1126 -1.82 87.44 -13.71
N TRP A 1127 -1.37 85.99 -13.48
CA TRP A 1127 -0.33 84.61 -13.40
C TRP A 1127 -0.80 82.87 -13.28
N GLY A 1128 -0.37 81.43 -13.07
CA GLY A 1128 0.65 80.07 -12.78
C GLY A 1128 0.21 78.32 -12.71
N VAL A 1129 0.65 76.89 -12.44
CA VAL A 1129 1.71 75.55 -12.21
C VAL A 1129 1.26 73.81 -12.24
N SER A 1130 1.65 72.37 -11.98
CA SER A 1130 2.63 71.05 -11.50
C SER A 1130 2.41 69.27 -11.70
N ALA A 1131 3.22 68.04 -11.38
CA ALA A 1131 3.02 66.33 -11.42
C ALA A 1131 4.05 64.90 -11.07
N ILE A 1132 3.80 63.42 -11.02
CA ILE A 1132 4.69 61.98 -10.68
C ILE A 1132 4.33 60.24 -10.89
N VAL A 1133 5.14 58.97 -10.76
CA VAL A 1133 4.90 57.27 -10.56
C VAL A 1133 5.91 55.83 -10.82
N ILE A 1134 5.75 54.36 -10.54
CA ILE A 1134 6.69 52.94 -10.62
C ILE A 1134 6.33 51.19 -10.68
N LEU A 1135 7.25 50.00 -10.66
CA LEU A 1135 7.44 48.30 -10.70
C LEU A 1135 6.83 47.15 -11.72
N ALA A 1136 7.54 46.07 -12.26
CA ALA A 1136 7.03 44.99 -13.24
C ALA A 1136 7.66 43.51 -13.50
N ILE A 1137 6.97 42.68 -14.36
CA ILE A 1137 7.25 41.35 -15.07
C ILE A 1137 6.89 39.97 -14.42
N VAL A 1138 5.75 39.36 -14.81
CA VAL A 1138 5.53 37.95 -15.28
C VAL A 1138 4.21 37.90 -16.09
N PHE A 1139 4.05 36.89 -16.97
CA PHE A 1139 2.87 36.65 -17.82
C PHE A 1139 1.52 36.59 -17.06
N ALA A 1140 0.65 37.58 -17.29
CA ALA A 1140 -0.81 37.43 -17.21
C ALA A 1140 -1.55 38.54 -18.00
N SER A 1141 -2.77 38.24 -18.41
CA SER A 1141 -3.91 39.17 -18.59
C SER A 1141 -3.88 40.36 -19.57
N ILE A 1142 -2.74 40.78 -20.17
CA ILE A 1142 -2.73 41.78 -21.27
C ILE A 1142 -2.76 41.12 -22.66
N TYR A 1143 -3.55 40.05 -22.77
CA TYR A 1143 -4.51 39.96 -23.87
C TYR A 1143 -5.89 39.93 -23.21
N ILE A 1144 -6.55 41.10 -23.10
CA ILE A 1144 -7.57 41.49 -24.08
C ILE A 1144 -8.63 40.36 -24.13
N LEU A 1145 -9.73 40.44 -23.38
CA LEU A 1145 -10.60 41.62 -23.23
C LEU A 1145 -11.01 42.21 -24.60
N ALA A 1146 -11.06 41.35 -25.61
CA ALA A 1146 -12.06 41.39 -26.68
C ALA A 1146 -13.29 40.61 -26.17
N LYS A 1147 -14.00 41.12 -25.17
CA LYS A 1147 -15.08 42.13 -25.32
C LYS A 1147 -16.29 41.56 -26.05
N ARG A 1148 -17.33 41.27 -25.26
CA ARG A 1148 -18.77 41.44 -25.56
C ARG A 1148 -19.10 41.78 -27.03
N GLN A 1149 -19.85 40.91 -27.72
CA GLN A 1149 -21.29 41.11 -27.98
C GLN A 1149 -21.92 39.92 -28.73
N LYS A 1150 -23.26 39.82 -28.62
CA LYS A 1150 -24.30 39.34 -29.56
C LYS A 1150 -23.86 38.58 -30.84
N GLU A 1151 -24.63 37.63 -31.37
CA GLU A 1151 -26.10 37.65 -31.51
C GLU A 1151 -26.74 36.23 -31.53
N GLU A 1152 -27.98 36.09 -32.02
CA GLU A 1152 -28.82 34.89 -32.01
C GLU A 1152 -28.76 34.06 -33.33
N GLU A 1153 -29.56 32.98 -33.39
CA GLU A 1153 -29.92 32.15 -34.57
C GLU A 1153 -28.89 31.15 -35.14
N GLY A 1154 -29.37 29.99 -35.62
CA GLY A 1154 -28.64 29.11 -36.56
C GLY A 1154 -28.68 27.60 -36.27
N GLU A 1155 -29.65 26.88 -36.86
CA GLU A 1155 -29.82 25.41 -36.82
C GLU A 1155 -28.85 24.62 -37.78
N PRO A 1156 -28.86 23.27 -37.82
CA PRO A 1156 -27.70 22.45 -38.25
C PRO A 1156 -27.72 22.06 -39.75
N PRO A 1157 -26.95 21.04 -40.22
CA PRO A 1157 -27.39 19.63 -40.06
C PRO A 1157 -26.27 18.56 -39.94
N GLU A 1158 -26.68 17.29 -39.73
CA GLU A 1158 -26.24 16.03 -40.38
C GLU A 1158 -24.74 15.65 -40.54
N GLU A 1159 -24.30 14.37 -40.46
CA GLU A 1159 -24.87 13.12 -39.91
C GLU A 1159 -23.72 12.05 -39.77
N PRO A 1160 -23.90 10.70 -39.67
CA PRO A 1160 -23.43 9.93 -38.52
C PRO A 1160 -22.30 8.92 -38.89
N LEU A 1161 -21.93 7.87 -38.13
CA LEU A 1161 -22.55 7.12 -37.03
C LEU A 1161 -21.47 6.60 -36.05
#